data_AF-A0A1V9Y545-F1
#
_entry.id   AF-A0A1V9Y545-F1
#
_cell.length_a   1.000
_cell.length_b   1.000
_cell.length_c   1.000
_cell.angle_alpha   90.00
_cell.angle_beta   90.00
_cell.angle_gamma   90.00
#
_symmetry.space_group_name_H-M   'P 1'
#
loop_
_entity.id
_entity.type
_entity.pdbx_description
1 polymer ?
#
loop_
_entity_poly.entity_id
_entity_poly.type
_entity_poly.pdbx_seq_one_letter_code
_entity_poly.pdbx_strand_id
1 'polypeptide(L)'
;MATETPDEWAPSADAVHERPDEDEPESDDDDENDDDPANDEQTIVDIGRHQRMQRIQKVLYDQLVGNDERITLELREKEEELRRAKSKREDLGVELYGVQQQLAQLQMALEGSHNKLNEHHDARFRAEDALDEVKDEFAKKKLVVEKSQSQMKKAQSELDALNATLRQVEAYNEEMKSEIARNQRAAHKAEETVSTLEKEKKKQDLYIDKLTEEVKFLKEQTALFQSQLKVQKQETAAAEDTLKEAAKQMEATAFEKKQLVQQWKSSLIGMSQRDQALMATQSAIGTVVEQDLALASEIRGYKSSIEKAQAVHETLTGTMDRFDSENRYVEEQLGTIQGDMAKLSERHEMLTKSNKMTTAQVDKVIAEGKKLDAETATAAQTLETVQKERHALEDAIQAQKNTQTTMNKAANNLVKETQKIQTLIHEKEILYANIKNEMARVNVDILNVQAHTVQLKEAQDKNIVELKAKDLQVEKAELEIRQRNDEIEKKMLRLDRLNKKYEQLVSNMEDENTGPLEATIKNIKKETTQRKKENVELQRDWLQIQTSLVNLTAESEDIREKNQELKSKTSILEQKQLRLVGECTHLQAEVKELRAGIASMHIDTVKLNELIAKNKDKQEMLQNINFSLEIEFKRELKELEAESIAMEAQALAIKQEKQVLLDQIIEVERQIMLWEKKIQIEKETQAALDPEVGQAEARNMEKEIHRMRLRLEALERDQERMVLDMERAIHKRDAIAMRGRGKKDTDVTQASLLTKVATLQNKCRKAAKETSALERAIKQRSIQSEDVTFHMEKISQELKQQEERAANLQRTINQALYDKQRCIDNEARKQRLLKRWEYISMGKGFDPTNEGKTLQERDKTIDDTRKIRELIQTLQDQNPHLKEVLTRVAMLADPM
;
A
#
# COMPACT_ATOMS: atom_id res chain seq x y z
N MET A 1 79.02 75.84 45.25
CA MET A 1 79.43 75.75 43.84
C MET A 1 78.58 76.75 43.10
N ALA A 2 79.14 77.90 42.71
CA ALA A 2 80.15 78.09 41.66
C ALA A 2 79.42 78.16 40.30
N THR A 3 79.17 79.35 39.70
CA THR A 3 80.13 80.31 39.06
C THR A 3 80.70 79.77 37.74
N GLU A 4 81.24 80.55 36.79
CA GLU A 4 81.59 81.98 36.63
C GLU A 4 81.07 82.42 35.20
N THR A 5 80.62 83.64 34.89
CA THR A 5 81.34 84.89 34.48
C THR A 5 82.32 84.73 33.30
N PRO A 6 82.95 85.79 32.73
CA PRO A 6 82.76 87.25 32.85
C PRO A 6 82.19 87.85 31.54
N ASP A 7 82.31 89.12 31.12
CA ASP A 7 83.00 90.36 31.60
C ASP A 7 82.04 91.56 31.29
N GLU A 8 82.34 92.87 31.37
CA GLU A 8 83.61 93.65 31.47
C GLU A 8 83.39 94.90 32.39
N TRP A 9 84.40 95.75 32.58
CA TRP A 9 84.40 96.85 33.56
C TRP A 9 85.05 98.16 33.08
N ALA A 10 84.61 99.29 33.67
CA ALA A 10 85.46 100.45 34.02
C ALA A 10 84.74 101.48 34.93
N PRO A 11 85.21 101.71 36.19
CA PRO A 11 85.08 103.05 36.79
C PRO A 11 86.20 103.48 37.79
N SER A 12 86.74 104.70 37.65
CA SER A 12 87.51 105.49 38.65
C SER A 12 87.90 106.86 38.03
N ALA A 13 88.24 107.96 38.72
CA ALA A 13 88.49 108.23 40.15
C ALA A 13 88.27 109.74 40.50
N ASP A 14 88.35 110.07 41.80
CA ASP A 14 88.79 111.35 42.40
C ASP A 14 87.98 112.67 42.18
N ALA A 15 87.96 113.64 43.12
CA ALA A 15 88.68 113.76 44.40
C ALA A 15 87.94 114.61 45.48
N VAL A 16 88.17 114.27 46.77
CA VAL A 16 88.33 115.14 47.97
C VAL A 16 87.19 116.13 48.34
N HIS A 17 86.50 116.02 49.50
CA HIS A 17 86.90 116.25 50.92
C HIS A 17 87.15 117.75 51.27
N GLU A 18 86.92 118.25 52.49
CA GLU A 18 86.77 117.55 53.80
C GLU A 18 85.83 118.27 54.82
N ARG A 19 85.61 117.62 55.98
CA ARG A 19 85.05 118.09 57.27
C ARG A 19 86.16 118.80 58.11
N PRO A 20 86.03 119.19 59.41
CA PRO A 20 84.98 119.02 60.45
C PRO A 20 84.25 120.33 60.84
N ASP A 21 83.13 120.41 61.59
CA ASP A 21 82.62 119.81 62.85
C ASP A 21 83.04 120.53 64.17
N GLU A 22 82.06 120.61 65.10
CA GLU A 22 82.09 120.94 66.55
C GLU A 22 82.13 122.43 67.05
N ASP A 23 80.95 122.86 67.51
CA ASP A 23 80.57 123.52 68.79
C ASP A 23 80.81 125.03 69.14
N GLU A 24 79.68 125.66 69.50
CA GLU A 24 79.32 126.69 70.52
C GLU A 24 80.38 127.37 71.46
N PRO A 25 80.06 128.55 72.07
CA PRO A 25 79.10 129.61 71.71
C PRO A 25 79.57 131.08 72.04
N GLU A 26 78.62 132.04 71.90
CA GLU A 26 78.48 133.33 72.63
C GLU A 26 79.40 134.55 72.40
N SER A 27 78.77 135.72 72.64
CA SER A 27 79.28 137.06 72.98
C SER A 27 80.12 137.88 71.98
N ASP A 28 79.45 138.91 71.46
CA ASP A 28 79.76 140.35 71.66
C ASP A 28 80.81 141.12 70.82
N ASP A 29 80.37 142.34 70.50
CA ASP A 29 81.07 143.62 70.33
C ASP A 29 81.99 143.92 69.10
N ASP A 30 81.39 144.74 68.21
CA ASP A 30 81.82 146.11 67.85
C ASP A 30 82.41 146.46 66.46
N ASP A 31 81.99 147.67 66.02
CA ASP A 31 82.58 148.60 65.04
C ASP A 31 82.67 148.21 63.54
N GLU A 32 82.31 149.05 62.54
CA GLU A 32 81.90 150.48 62.55
C GLU A 32 81.33 150.91 61.15
N ASN A 33 80.44 151.93 61.11
CA ASN A 33 80.01 152.75 59.93
C ASN A 33 79.27 152.04 58.74
N ASP A 34 78.26 152.57 58.02
CA ASP A 34 77.28 153.68 58.10
C ASP A 34 76.14 153.30 57.09
N ASP A 35 74.86 153.73 57.11
CA ASP A 35 74.15 154.83 57.80
C ASP A 35 72.93 154.34 58.63
N ASP A 36 72.63 155.06 59.73
CA ASP A 36 71.38 155.03 60.53
C ASP A 36 70.47 156.23 60.08
N PRO A 37 69.23 156.53 60.58
CA PRO A 37 68.54 155.91 61.70
C PRO A 37 67.03 155.55 61.59
N ALA A 38 66.70 154.55 62.40
CA ALA A 38 65.45 154.17 63.08
C ALA A 38 64.14 155.00 62.93
N ASN A 39 62.99 154.29 63.01
CA ASN A 39 62.02 154.35 64.14
C ASN A 39 60.64 153.67 63.85
N ASP A 40 60.52 152.79 62.86
CA ASP A 40 59.21 152.47 62.27
C ASP A 40 58.23 151.61 63.09
N GLU A 41 58.68 150.84 64.10
CA GLU A 41 57.73 150.14 64.99
C GLU A 41 56.95 151.12 65.87
N GLN A 42 57.58 152.24 66.27
CA GLN A 42 56.90 153.35 66.94
C GLN A 42 55.92 154.02 65.96
N THR A 43 56.33 154.24 64.70
CA THR A 43 55.45 154.75 63.64
C THR A 43 54.24 153.85 63.41
N ILE A 44 54.38 152.53 63.45
CA ILE A 44 53.26 151.57 63.29
C ILE A 44 52.25 151.69 64.43
N VAL A 45 52.72 151.83 65.67
CA VAL A 45 51.84 152.06 66.85
C VAL A 45 51.08 153.38 66.74
N ASP A 46 51.72 154.44 66.21
CA ASP A 46 51.08 155.75 66.05
C ASP A 46 50.21 155.87 64.78
N ILE A 47 50.52 155.15 63.69
CA ILE A 47 49.61 154.94 62.55
C ILE A 47 48.34 154.22 63.03
N GLY A 48 48.46 153.25 63.92
CA GLY A 48 47.32 152.59 64.59
C GLY A 48 46.44 153.56 65.41
N ARG A 49 46.99 154.71 65.82
CA ARG A 49 46.27 155.78 66.54
C ARG A 49 45.70 156.86 65.61
N HIS A 50 46.03 156.86 64.32
CA HIS A 50 45.52 157.87 63.39
C HIS A 50 44.02 157.69 63.13
N GLN A 51 43.26 158.76 63.38
CA GLN A 51 41.79 158.84 63.30
C GLN A 51 41.12 158.43 61.95
N ARG A 52 41.90 158.14 60.89
CA ARG A 52 41.38 157.55 59.64
C ARG A 52 41.51 156.01 59.57
N MET A 53 42.49 155.41 60.26
CA MET A 53 42.75 153.96 60.26
C MET A 53 41.77 153.15 61.11
N GLN A 54 41.26 153.71 62.21
CA GLN A 54 40.30 153.00 63.08
C GLN A 54 39.00 152.60 62.35
N ARG A 55 38.60 153.36 61.32
CA ARG A 55 37.43 153.08 60.47
C ARG A 55 37.64 151.84 59.58
N ILE A 56 38.90 151.51 59.27
CA ILE A 56 39.29 150.41 58.38
C ILE A 56 39.31 149.08 59.16
N GLN A 57 39.93 149.07 60.34
CA GLN A 57 40.14 147.85 61.13
C GLN A 57 38.83 147.16 61.56
N LYS A 58 37.81 147.93 61.96
CA LYS A 58 36.53 147.35 62.40
C LYS A 58 35.78 146.62 61.27
N VAL A 59 35.82 147.15 60.05
CA VAL A 59 35.13 146.55 58.88
C VAL A 59 35.78 145.22 58.48
N LEU A 60 37.08 145.04 58.73
CA LEU A 60 37.80 143.83 58.36
C LEU A 60 37.43 142.61 59.23
N TYR A 61 37.06 142.82 60.50
CA TYR A 61 36.74 141.74 61.44
C TYR A 61 35.42 141.03 61.08
N ASP A 62 34.34 141.81 60.92
CA ASP A 62 33.00 141.28 60.63
C ASP A 62 32.96 140.51 59.28
N GLN A 63 33.79 140.90 58.30
CA GLN A 63 33.95 140.21 57.01
C GLN A 63 34.58 138.80 57.11
N LEU A 64 35.37 138.51 58.15
CA LEU A 64 36.09 137.23 58.26
C LEU A 64 35.14 136.13 58.74
N VAL A 65 34.33 136.41 59.77
CA VAL A 65 33.36 135.46 60.33
C VAL A 65 32.33 135.03 59.27
N GLY A 66 31.77 135.98 58.50
CA GLY A 66 30.79 135.67 57.45
C GLY A 66 31.34 134.91 56.23
N ASN A 67 32.67 134.87 56.03
CA ASN A 67 33.28 134.01 55.02
C ASN A 67 33.45 132.56 55.53
N ASP A 68 33.76 132.38 56.81
CA ASP A 68 33.99 131.07 57.42
C ASP A 68 32.72 130.18 57.39
N GLU A 69 31.57 130.77 57.73
CA GLU A 69 30.26 130.09 57.62
C GLU A 69 29.93 129.67 56.18
N ARG A 70 30.27 130.51 55.18
CA ARG A 70 30.04 130.18 53.76
C ARG A 70 30.97 129.07 53.29
N ILE A 71 32.25 129.13 53.63
CA ILE A 71 33.24 128.10 53.26
C ILE A 71 32.86 126.76 53.90
N THR A 72 32.37 126.76 55.14
CA THR A 72 31.87 125.56 55.83
C THR A 72 30.66 124.92 55.13
N LEU A 73 29.80 125.71 54.49
CA LEU A 73 28.69 125.20 53.67
C LEU A 73 29.16 124.69 52.30
N GLU A 74 30.03 125.43 51.60
CA GLU A 74 30.62 125.00 50.32
C GLU A 74 31.45 123.70 50.50
N LEU A 75 32.11 123.51 51.65
CA LEU A 75 32.79 122.27 52.02
C LEU A 75 31.82 121.08 52.07
N ARG A 76 30.68 121.21 52.76
CA ARG A 76 29.67 120.14 52.88
C ARG A 76 29.06 119.74 51.53
N GLU A 77 28.80 120.72 50.65
CA GLU A 77 28.33 120.42 49.29
C GLU A 77 29.38 119.61 48.50
N LYS A 78 30.67 119.94 48.64
CA LYS A 78 31.76 119.20 48.00
C LYS A 78 32.03 117.84 48.63
N GLU A 79 31.84 117.67 49.94
CA GLU A 79 31.86 116.37 50.60
C GLU A 79 30.75 115.45 50.11
N GLU A 80 29.53 115.97 49.86
CA GLU A 80 28.45 115.13 49.32
C GLU A 80 28.58 114.86 47.81
N GLU A 81 29.09 115.81 47.01
CA GLU A 81 29.51 115.51 45.63
C GLU A 81 30.56 114.39 45.59
N LEU A 82 31.59 114.46 46.45
CA LEU A 82 32.61 113.42 46.59
C LEU A 82 32.02 112.08 47.02
N ARG A 83 31.05 112.09 47.94
CA ARG A 83 30.33 110.87 48.37
C ARG A 83 29.53 110.24 47.22
N ARG A 84 28.82 111.05 46.44
CA ARG A 84 28.06 110.58 45.26
C ARG A 84 28.99 110.06 44.16
N ALA A 85 30.17 110.66 43.98
CA ALA A 85 31.20 110.17 43.05
C ALA A 85 31.81 108.83 43.51
N LYS A 86 32.06 108.66 44.82
CA LYS A 86 32.54 107.39 45.40
C LYS A 86 31.53 106.26 45.22
N SER A 87 30.24 106.51 45.54
CA SER A 87 29.14 105.55 45.28
C SER A 87 29.17 105.09 43.83
N LYS A 88 29.10 106.01 42.86
CA LYS A 88 29.10 105.64 41.43
C LYS A 88 30.32 104.83 41.00
N ARG A 89 31.50 105.05 41.60
CA ARG A 89 32.71 104.26 41.34
C ARG A 89 32.61 102.86 41.94
N GLU A 90 31.99 102.73 43.10
CA GLU A 90 31.70 101.43 43.74
C GLU A 90 30.61 100.66 42.97
N ASP A 91 29.54 101.33 42.55
CA ASP A 91 28.46 100.79 41.70
C ASP A 91 29.04 100.24 40.37
N LEU A 92 29.84 101.05 39.64
CA LEU A 92 30.55 100.62 38.43
C LEU A 92 31.56 99.49 38.68
N GLY A 93 32.13 99.40 39.88
CA GLY A 93 33.01 98.30 40.28
C GLY A 93 32.25 96.98 40.44
N VAL A 94 31.03 97.03 40.99
CA VAL A 94 30.12 95.87 41.10
C VAL A 94 29.62 95.45 39.72
N GLU A 95 29.25 96.39 38.84
CA GLU A 95 28.87 96.10 37.45
C GLU A 95 30.02 95.43 36.69
N LEU A 96 31.25 95.96 36.79
CA LEU A 96 32.44 95.38 36.16
C LEU A 96 32.72 93.95 36.66
N TYR A 97 32.61 93.71 37.97
CA TYR A 97 32.75 92.37 38.54
C TYR A 97 31.65 91.41 38.05
N GLY A 98 30.41 91.88 37.92
CA GLY A 98 29.31 91.12 37.33
C GLY A 98 29.57 90.72 35.87
N VAL A 99 30.09 91.65 35.05
CA VAL A 99 30.50 91.38 33.66
C VAL A 99 31.67 90.40 33.60
N GLN A 100 32.65 90.51 34.50
CA GLN A 100 33.76 89.55 34.61
C GLN A 100 33.28 88.14 34.99
N GLN A 101 32.31 88.03 35.90
CA GLN A 101 31.71 86.75 36.27
C GLN A 101 30.91 86.13 35.11
N GLN A 102 30.16 86.95 34.35
CA GLN A 102 29.48 86.50 33.12
C GLN A 102 30.48 86.04 32.04
N LEU A 103 31.58 86.78 31.84
CA LEU A 103 32.64 86.40 30.91
C LEU A 103 33.24 85.02 31.27
N ALA A 104 33.57 84.80 32.55
CA ALA A 104 34.10 83.52 33.02
C ALA A 104 33.10 82.37 32.82
N GLN A 105 31.80 82.60 33.09
CA GLN A 105 30.75 81.61 32.82
C GLN A 105 30.63 81.28 31.32
N LEU A 106 30.73 82.29 30.44
CA LEU A 106 30.72 82.10 28.99
C LEU A 106 31.97 81.37 28.48
N GLN A 107 33.15 81.62 29.07
CA GLN A 107 34.39 80.90 28.76
C GLN A 107 34.29 79.43 29.16
N MET A 108 33.81 79.12 30.37
CA MET A 108 33.57 77.73 30.81
C MET A 108 32.50 77.03 29.96
N ALA A 109 31.47 77.75 29.49
CA ALA A 109 30.48 77.22 28.57
C ALA A 109 31.06 76.97 27.16
N LEU A 110 31.99 77.80 26.70
CA LEU A 110 32.70 77.62 25.43
C LEU A 110 33.63 76.40 25.48
N GLU A 111 34.45 76.27 26.53
CA GLU A 111 35.29 75.08 26.75
C GLU A 111 34.43 73.82 26.90
N GLY A 112 33.34 73.90 27.66
CA GLY A 112 32.37 72.80 27.83
C GLY A 112 31.62 72.41 26.55
N SER A 113 31.47 73.32 25.58
CA SER A 113 30.90 73.01 24.25
C SER A 113 31.95 72.52 23.25
N HIS A 114 33.19 73.03 23.32
CA HIS A 114 34.30 72.52 22.53
C HIS A 114 34.65 71.07 22.90
N ASN A 115 34.67 70.75 24.20
CA ASN A 115 34.91 69.38 24.66
C ASN A 115 33.81 68.42 24.15
N LYS A 116 32.53 68.83 24.23
CA LYS A 116 31.41 68.06 23.64
C LYS A 116 31.53 67.91 22.12
N LEU A 117 32.01 68.95 21.41
CA LEU A 117 32.24 68.86 19.97
C LEU A 117 33.34 67.84 19.64
N ASN A 118 34.41 67.79 20.44
CA ASN A 118 35.46 66.78 20.31
C ASN A 118 34.92 65.37 20.62
N GLU A 119 34.17 65.20 21.72
CA GLU A 119 33.49 63.94 22.05
C GLU A 119 32.53 63.47 20.94
N HIS A 120 31.74 64.38 20.36
CA HIS A 120 30.86 64.09 19.23
C HIS A 120 31.64 63.79 17.94
N HIS A 121 32.79 64.41 17.71
CA HIS A 121 33.65 64.11 16.57
C HIS A 121 34.27 62.70 16.68
N ASP A 122 34.80 62.38 17.86
CA ASP A 122 35.33 61.07 18.24
C ASP A 122 34.28 59.96 18.18
N ALA A 123 33.04 60.27 18.61
CA ALA A 123 31.90 59.37 18.54
C ALA A 123 31.34 59.25 17.11
N ARG A 124 31.41 60.32 16.30
CA ARG A 124 31.05 60.28 14.88
C ARG A 124 31.96 59.28 14.18
N PHE A 125 33.28 59.49 14.27
CA PHE A 125 34.29 58.53 13.82
C PHE A 125 33.95 57.13 14.36
N ARG A 126 33.86 56.91 15.68
CA ARG A 126 33.52 55.59 16.29
C ARG A 126 32.26 54.86 15.80
N ALA A 127 31.35 55.53 15.09
CA ALA A 127 30.21 54.89 14.43
C ALA A 127 30.22 55.02 12.89
N GLU A 128 31.09 55.82 12.28
CA GLU A 128 31.54 55.56 10.89
C GLU A 128 32.46 54.32 10.90
N ASP A 129 33.40 54.25 11.85
CA ASP A 129 34.31 53.15 12.22
C ASP A 129 33.67 51.76 12.09
N ALA A 130 32.65 51.48 12.90
CA ALA A 130 31.99 50.18 12.90
C ALA A 130 31.10 49.95 11.66
N LEU A 131 30.68 51.00 10.95
CA LEU A 131 29.88 50.82 9.74
C LEU A 131 30.73 50.29 8.60
N ASP A 132 31.99 50.71 8.48
CA ASP A 132 32.86 50.21 7.43
C ASP A 132 33.24 48.75 7.60
N GLU A 133 33.43 48.31 8.85
CA GLU A 133 33.46 46.89 9.24
C GLU A 133 32.20 46.15 8.75
N VAL A 134 31.01 46.71 9.01
CA VAL A 134 29.72 46.08 8.67
C VAL A 134 29.44 46.00 7.17
N LYS A 135 29.71 47.03 6.34
CA LYS A 135 29.46 46.90 4.89
C LYS A 135 30.47 45.95 4.23
N ASP A 136 31.69 45.83 4.76
CA ASP A 136 32.68 44.88 4.25
C ASP A 136 32.30 43.42 4.58
N GLU A 137 31.80 43.18 5.81
CA GLU A 137 31.15 41.90 6.13
C GLU A 137 29.94 41.62 5.23
N PHE A 138 29.10 42.62 4.96
CA PHE A 138 27.94 42.48 4.08
C PHE A 138 28.37 42.14 2.65
N ALA A 139 29.42 42.77 2.11
CA ALA A 139 29.97 42.44 0.80
C ALA A 139 30.49 40.99 0.74
N LYS A 140 31.23 40.54 1.77
CA LYS A 140 31.71 39.15 1.90
C LYS A 140 30.53 38.17 1.98
N LYS A 141 29.52 38.45 2.81
CA LYS A 141 28.30 37.63 2.98
C LYS A 141 27.47 37.59 1.68
N LYS A 142 27.32 38.70 0.98
CA LYS A 142 26.65 38.79 -0.32
C LYS A 142 27.32 37.90 -1.38
N LEU A 143 28.64 37.94 -1.50
CA LEU A 143 29.39 37.07 -2.42
C LEU A 143 29.23 35.58 -2.08
N VAL A 144 29.15 35.22 -0.79
CA VAL A 144 28.85 33.84 -0.36
C VAL A 144 27.43 33.43 -0.77
N VAL A 145 26.44 34.31 -0.65
CA VAL A 145 25.04 34.06 -1.06
C VAL A 145 24.91 33.97 -2.58
N GLU A 146 25.56 34.85 -3.35
CA GLU A 146 25.56 34.76 -4.82
C GLU A 146 26.24 33.47 -5.30
N LYS A 147 27.34 33.06 -4.64
CA LYS A 147 28.02 31.79 -4.90
C LYS A 147 27.14 30.59 -4.56
N SER A 148 26.48 30.57 -3.40
CA SER A 148 25.60 29.46 -3.01
C SER A 148 24.34 29.38 -3.87
N GLN A 149 23.76 30.51 -4.29
CA GLN A 149 22.69 30.54 -5.31
C GLN A 149 23.16 29.99 -6.66
N SER A 150 24.40 30.30 -7.09
CA SER A 150 24.96 29.75 -8.33
C SER A 150 25.18 28.23 -8.23
N GLN A 151 25.57 27.73 -7.06
CA GLN A 151 25.73 26.30 -6.79
C GLN A 151 24.38 25.60 -6.69
N MET A 152 23.38 26.21 -6.04
CA MET A 152 22.00 25.72 -6.00
C MET A 152 21.42 25.59 -7.41
N LYS A 153 21.56 26.61 -8.26
CA LYS A 153 21.07 26.56 -9.65
C LYS A 153 21.76 25.47 -10.47
N LYS A 154 23.06 25.24 -10.27
CA LYS A 154 23.79 24.12 -10.89
C LYS A 154 23.26 22.77 -10.38
N ALA A 155 23.24 22.55 -9.06
CA ALA A 155 22.74 21.34 -8.45
C ALA A 155 21.27 21.05 -8.83
N GLN A 156 20.44 22.09 -9.00
CA GLN A 156 19.08 21.95 -9.51
C GLN A 156 19.05 21.53 -10.98
N SER A 157 19.86 22.13 -11.86
CA SER A 157 19.97 21.68 -13.26
C SER A 157 20.57 20.28 -13.41
N GLU A 158 21.48 19.89 -12.52
CA GLU A 158 22.06 18.54 -12.44
C GLU A 158 21.02 17.53 -11.91
N LEU A 159 20.20 17.92 -10.92
CA LEU A 159 19.07 17.13 -10.42
C LEU A 159 17.96 16.98 -11.46
N ASP A 160 17.62 18.03 -12.21
CA ASP A 160 16.63 17.96 -13.29
C ASP A 160 17.12 17.09 -14.46
N ALA A 161 18.41 17.17 -14.80
CA ALA A 161 19.03 16.27 -15.77
C ALA A 161 19.05 14.81 -15.27
N LEU A 162 19.42 14.58 -14.00
CA LEU A 162 19.37 13.25 -13.38
C LEU A 162 17.94 12.71 -13.35
N ASN A 163 16.94 13.51 -12.98
CA ASN A 163 15.52 13.15 -13.01
C ASN A 163 15.03 12.83 -14.42
N ALA A 164 15.52 13.54 -15.45
CA ALA A 164 15.21 13.21 -16.85
C ALA A 164 15.82 11.86 -17.25
N THR A 165 17.09 11.59 -16.90
CA THR A 165 17.71 10.28 -17.16
C THR A 165 17.07 9.15 -16.33
N LEU A 166 16.63 9.42 -15.10
CA LEU A 166 15.93 8.47 -14.24
C LEU A 166 14.60 8.09 -14.88
N ARG A 167 13.77 9.08 -15.29
CA ARG A 167 12.50 8.81 -16.00
C ARG A 167 12.72 8.05 -17.31
N GLN A 168 13.80 8.33 -18.03
CA GLN A 168 14.15 7.57 -19.24
C GLN A 168 14.53 6.12 -18.92
N VAL A 169 15.29 5.89 -17.84
CA VAL A 169 15.67 4.55 -17.36
C VAL A 169 14.47 3.81 -16.74
N GLU A 170 13.56 4.49 -16.06
CA GLU A 170 12.30 3.93 -15.55
C GLU A 170 11.39 3.50 -16.69
N ALA A 171 11.15 4.38 -17.67
CA ALA A 171 10.39 4.07 -18.88
C ALA A 171 11.00 2.91 -19.66
N TYR A 172 12.33 2.89 -19.85
CA TYR A 172 13.03 1.78 -20.51
C TYR A 172 12.94 0.48 -19.70
N ASN A 173 13.02 0.54 -18.36
CA ASN A 173 12.84 -0.64 -17.50
C ASN A 173 11.39 -1.15 -17.49
N GLU A 174 10.39 -0.27 -17.61
CA GLU A 174 8.99 -0.65 -17.69
C GLU A 174 8.62 -1.21 -19.08
N GLU A 175 9.14 -0.60 -20.15
CA GLU A 175 9.10 -1.16 -21.50
C GLU A 175 9.78 -2.53 -21.54
N MET A 176 11.01 -2.66 -21.02
CA MET A 176 11.75 -3.93 -20.92
C MET A 176 11.02 -4.98 -20.06
N LYS A 177 10.39 -4.60 -18.95
CA LYS A 177 9.50 -5.50 -18.17
C LYS A 177 8.31 -5.94 -19.00
N SER A 178 7.70 -5.05 -19.78
CA SER A 178 6.58 -5.37 -20.66
C SER A 178 7.02 -6.30 -21.81
N GLU A 179 8.22 -6.09 -22.37
CA GLU A 179 8.85 -6.93 -23.39
C GLU A 179 9.18 -8.31 -22.84
N ILE A 180 9.78 -8.40 -21.64
CA ILE A 180 10.05 -9.66 -20.95
C ILE A 180 8.73 -10.38 -20.64
N ALA A 181 7.70 -9.70 -20.14
CA ALA A 181 6.40 -10.30 -19.87
C ALA A 181 5.64 -10.69 -21.16
N ARG A 182 5.90 -10.04 -22.29
CA ARG A 182 5.41 -10.40 -23.62
C ARG A 182 6.15 -11.62 -24.15
N ASN A 183 7.48 -11.66 -24.00
CA ASN A 183 8.34 -12.75 -24.44
C ASN A 183 8.15 -14.01 -23.57
N GLN A 184 7.93 -13.88 -22.27
CA GLN A 184 7.53 -14.99 -21.38
C GLN A 184 6.16 -15.55 -21.76
N ARG A 185 5.16 -14.69 -22.04
CA ARG A 185 3.85 -15.14 -22.55
C ARG A 185 3.95 -15.77 -23.93
N ALA A 186 4.82 -15.27 -24.81
CA ALA A 186 5.09 -15.88 -26.11
C ALA A 186 5.82 -17.23 -25.97
N ALA A 187 6.78 -17.35 -25.04
CA ALA A 187 7.51 -18.57 -24.74
C ALA A 187 6.60 -19.65 -24.13
N HIS A 188 5.81 -19.32 -23.11
CA HIS A 188 4.83 -20.26 -22.55
C HIS A 188 3.73 -20.63 -23.54
N LYS A 189 3.29 -19.71 -24.42
CA LYS A 189 2.37 -20.07 -25.51
C LYS A 189 3.04 -20.98 -26.55
N ALA A 190 4.32 -20.75 -26.87
CA ALA A 190 5.08 -21.62 -27.76
C ALA A 190 5.25 -23.02 -27.13
N GLU A 191 5.66 -23.09 -25.87
CA GLU A 191 5.79 -24.30 -25.04
C GLU A 191 4.45 -25.05 -24.93
N GLU A 192 3.33 -24.35 -24.71
CA GLU A 192 1.99 -24.92 -24.74
C GLU A 192 1.67 -25.50 -26.12
N THR A 193 1.91 -24.76 -27.22
CA THR A 193 1.67 -25.28 -28.58
C THR A 193 2.59 -26.43 -28.96
N VAL A 194 3.85 -26.46 -28.48
CA VAL A 194 4.76 -27.60 -28.64
C VAL A 194 4.20 -28.78 -27.85
N SER A 195 3.75 -28.58 -26.62
CA SER A 195 3.16 -29.64 -25.81
C SER A 195 1.83 -30.16 -26.36
N THR A 196 1.01 -29.34 -27.04
CA THR A 196 -0.18 -29.85 -27.76
C THR A 196 0.22 -30.59 -29.03
N LEU A 197 1.18 -30.09 -29.80
CA LEU A 197 1.71 -30.77 -30.98
C LEU A 197 2.40 -32.09 -30.63
N GLU A 198 3.11 -32.20 -29.50
CA GLU A 198 3.66 -33.46 -28.98
C GLU A 198 2.56 -34.46 -28.58
N LYS A 199 1.48 -33.98 -27.92
CA LYS A 199 0.32 -34.81 -27.57
C LYS A 199 -0.41 -35.29 -28.82
N GLU A 200 -0.53 -34.45 -29.85
CA GLU A 200 -1.13 -34.81 -31.14
C GLU A 200 -0.22 -35.72 -31.96
N LYS A 201 1.09 -35.48 -31.97
CA LYS A 201 2.08 -36.34 -32.61
C LYS A 201 2.09 -37.72 -31.96
N LYS A 202 2.09 -37.81 -30.63
CA LYS A 202 1.95 -39.08 -29.89
C LYS A 202 0.62 -39.80 -30.18
N LYS A 203 -0.49 -39.09 -30.38
CA LYS A 203 -1.75 -39.69 -30.86
C LYS A 203 -1.62 -40.21 -32.29
N GLN A 204 -0.96 -39.47 -33.17
CA GLN A 204 -0.69 -39.86 -34.55
C GLN A 204 0.21 -41.11 -34.60
N ASP A 205 1.26 -41.16 -33.79
CA ASP A 205 2.19 -42.29 -33.74
C ASP A 205 1.50 -43.55 -33.21
N LEU A 206 0.74 -43.46 -32.11
CA LEU A 206 -0.10 -44.55 -31.61
C LEU A 206 -1.23 -44.98 -32.59
N TYR A 207 -1.56 -44.14 -33.58
CA TYR A 207 -2.49 -44.48 -34.66
C TYR A 207 -1.78 -45.12 -35.86
N ILE A 208 -0.57 -44.66 -36.18
CA ILE A 208 0.33 -45.27 -37.16
C ILE A 208 0.74 -46.68 -36.70
N ASP A 209 1.06 -46.88 -35.43
CA ASP A 209 1.37 -48.19 -34.85
C ASP A 209 0.19 -49.16 -35.04
N LYS A 210 -1.03 -48.73 -34.66
CA LYS A 210 -2.26 -49.53 -34.87
C LYS A 210 -2.51 -49.85 -36.33
N LEU A 211 -2.44 -48.87 -37.23
CA LEU A 211 -2.58 -49.10 -38.67
C LEU A 211 -1.48 -50.02 -39.20
N THR A 212 -0.28 -50.00 -38.62
CA THR A 212 0.83 -50.89 -38.99
C THR A 212 0.60 -52.32 -38.50
N GLU A 213 0.06 -52.50 -37.30
CA GLU A 213 -0.39 -53.80 -36.77
C GLU A 213 -1.57 -54.35 -37.57
N GLU A 214 -2.57 -53.53 -37.90
CA GLU A 214 -3.71 -53.91 -38.75
C GLU A 214 -3.24 -54.29 -40.16
N VAL A 215 -2.35 -53.51 -40.78
CA VAL A 215 -1.76 -53.83 -42.09
C VAL A 215 -0.90 -55.10 -42.03
N LYS A 216 -0.22 -55.37 -40.92
CA LYS A 216 0.53 -56.62 -40.71
C LYS A 216 -0.43 -57.81 -40.58
N PHE A 217 -1.45 -57.71 -39.74
CA PHE A 217 -2.48 -58.74 -39.55
C PHE A 217 -3.21 -59.05 -40.88
N LEU A 218 -3.62 -58.02 -41.62
CA LEU A 218 -4.27 -58.18 -42.92
C LEU A 218 -3.35 -58.80 -43.97
N LYS A 219 -2.03 -58.53 -43.94
CA LYS A 219 -1.05 -59.21 -44.80
C LYS A 219 -0.88 -60.69 -44.42
N GLU A 220 -0.78 -61.00 -43.13
CA GLU A 220 -0.68 -62.37 -42.62
C GLU A 220 -1.95 -63.18 -42.95
N GLN A 221 -3.13 -62.59 -42.76
CA GLN A 221 -4.42 -63.16 -43.14
C GLN A 221 -4.56 -63.33 -44.67
N THR A 222 -4.08 -62.37 -45.47
CA THR A 222 -4.05 -62.49 -46.93
C THR A 222 -3.12 -63.62 -47.39
N ALA A 223 -1.94 -63.77 -46.77
CA ALA A 223 -1.03 -64.87 -47.07
C ALA A 223 -1.62 -66.24 -46.69
N LEU A 224 -2.33 -66.32 -45.56
CA LEU A 224 -3.07 -67.52 -45.15
C LEU A 224 -4.16 -67.88 -46.18
N PHE A 225 -5.00 -66.93 -46.59
CA PHE A 225 -6.04 -67.17 -47.59
C PHE A 225 -5.47 -67.51 -48.97
N GLN A 226 -4.35 -66.91 -49.39
CA GLN A 226 -3.66 -67.29 -50.62
C GLN A 226 -3.11 -68.73 -50.57
N SER A 227 -2.61 -69.16 -49.41
CA SER A 227 -2.16 -70.54 -49.18
C SER A 227 -3.33 -71.52 -49.23
N GLN A 228 -4.43 -71.23 -48.51
CA GLN A 228 -5.65 -72.04 -48.53
C GLN A 228 -6.25 -72.15 -49.94
N LEU A 229 -6.37 -71.03 -50.67
CA LEU A 229 -6.89 -71.01 -52.04
C LEU A 229 -5.98 -71.77 -53.03
N LYS A 230 -4.66 -71.82 -52.79
CA LYS A 230 -3.74 -72.67 -53.56
C LYS A 230 -4.00 -74.15 -53.29
N VAL A 231 -4.12 -74.56 -52.02
CA VAL A 231 -4.41 -75.94 -51.63
C VAL A 231 -5.77 -76.39 -52.20
N GLN A 232 -6.82 -75.60 -51.98
CA GLN A 232 -8.16 -75.89 -52.51
C GLN A 232 -8.15 -76.05 -54.03
N LYS A 233 -7.40 -75.23 -54.79
CA LYS A 233 -7.27 -75.40 -56.25
C LYS A 233 -6.59 -76.71 -56.66
N GLN A 234 -5.63 -77.20 -55.86
CA GLN A 234 -4.99 -78.49 -56.09
C GLN A 234 -5.94 -79.65 -55.77
N GLU A 235 -6.71 -79.54 -54.67
CA GLU A 235 -7.75 -80.50 -54.29
C GLU A 235 -8.88 -80.57 -55.33
N THR A 236 -9.38 -79.43 -55.82
CA THR A 236 -10.41 -79.41 -56.87
C THR A 236 -9.91 -79.96 -58.20
N ALA A 237 -8.64 -79.74 -58.56
CA ALA A 237 -8.06 -80.32 -59.77
C ALA A 237 -7.95 -81.85 -59.67
N ALA A 238 -7.52 -82.38 -58.52
CA ALA A 238 -7.50 -83.82 -58.26
C ALA A 238 -8.92 -84.42 -58.26
N ALA A 239 -9.90 -83.73 -57.67
CA ALA A 239 -11.30 -84.15 -57.69
C ALA A 239 -11.88 -84.14 -59.12
N GLU A 240 -11.60 -83.12 -59.92
CA GLU A 240 -11.97 -83.10 -61.34
C GLU A 240 -11.37 -84.27 -62.13
N ASP A 241 -10.10 -84.61 -61.90
CA ASP A 241 -9.44 -85.68 -62.65
C ASP A 241 -9.96 -87.07 -62.24
N THR A 242 -10.26 -87.30 -60.95
CA THR A 242 -10.98 -88.52 -60.53
C THR A 242 -12.40 -88.59 -61.10
N LEU A 243 -13.11 -87.46 -61.25
CA LEU A 243 -14.42 -87.42 -61.94
C LEU A 243 -14.29 -87.73 -63.44
N LYS A 244 -13.24 -87.23 -64.11
CA LYS A 244 -12.95 -87.56 -65.53
C LYS A 244 -12.61 -89.04 -65.71
N GLU A 245 -11.94 -89.67 -64.75
CA GLU A 245 -11.67 -91.10 -64.76
C GLU A 245 -12.92 -91.94 -64.47
N ALA A 246 -13.69 -91.59 -63.45
CA ALA A 246 -14.96 -92.23 -63.13
C ALA A 246 -15.96 -92.17 -64.30
N ALA A 247 -16.03 -91.03 -65.01
CA ALA A 247 -16.87 -90.88 -66.20
C ALA A 247 -16.49 -91.87 -67.33
N LYS A 248 -15.18 -92.07 -67.58
CA LYS A 248 -14.69 -93.08 -68.55
C LYS A 248 -15.05 -94.50 -68.12
N GLN A 249 -14.93 -94.82 -66.84
CA GLN A 249 -15.31 -96.14 -66.32
C GLN A 249 -16.84 -96.37 -66.42
N MET A 250 -17.66 -95.33 -66.20
CA MET A 250 -19.11 -95.39 -66.41
C MET A 250 -19.47 -95.62 -67.89
N GLU A 251 -18.78 -94.97 -68.82
CA GLU A 251 -18.99 -95.17 -70.27
C GLU A 251 -18.64 -96.60 -70.70
N ALA A 252 -17.50 -97.13 -70.25
CA ALA A 252 -17.11 -98.53 -70.49
C ALA A 252 -18.15 -99.52 -69.92
N THR A 253 -18.60 -99.30 -68.67
CA THR A 253 -19.64 -100.12 -68.02
C THR A 253 -20.97 -100.09 -68.78
N ALA A 254 -21.34 -98.92 -69.33
CA ALA A 254 -22.55 -98.76 -70.14
C ALA A 254 -22.45 -99.51 -71.49
N PHE A 255 -21.27 -99.56 -72.10
CA PHE A 255 -21.00 -100.34 -73.31
C PHE A 255 -21.13 -101.85 -73.04
N GLU A 256 -20.45 -102.36 -72.00
CA GLU A 256 -20.54 -103.79 -71.60
C GLU A 256 -21.98 -104.20 -71.28
N LYS A 257 -22.71 -103.38 -70.52
CA LYS A 257 -24.13 -103.62 -70.21
C LYS A 257 -24.99 -103.72 -71.48
N LYS A 258 -24.72 -102.90 -72.49
CA LYS A 258 -25.43 -102.94 -73.78
C LYS A 258 -25.13 -104.23 -74.54
N GLN A 259 -23.88 -104.68 -74.54
CA GLN A 259 -23.45 -105.94 -75.16
C GLN A 259 -24.09 -107.16 -74.47
N LEU A 260 -24.07 -107.21 -73.13
CA LEU A 260 -24.70 -108.28 -72.34
C LEU A 260 -26.22 -108.36 -72.57
N VAL A 261 -26.92 -107.22 -72.62
CA VAL A 261 -28.37 -107.20 -72.92
C VAL A 261 -28.67 -107.73 -74.33
N GLN A 262 -27.78 -107.51 -75.31
CA GLN A 262 -27.93 -108.05 -76.66
C GLN A 262 -27.71 -109.57 -76.70
N GLN A 263 -26.71 -110.08 -75.98
CA GLN A 263 -26.48 -111.53 -75.82
C GLN A 263 -27.67 -112.22 -75.12
N TRP A 264 -28.14 -111.66 -73.99
CA TRP A 264 -29.26 -112.21 -73.22
C TRP A 264 -30.55 -112.31 -74.06
N LYS A 265 -30.86 -111.29 -74.88
CA LYS A 265 -32.01 -111.32 -75.80
C LYS A 265 -31.92 -112.47 -76.82
N SER A 266 -30.72 -112.79 -77.31
CA SER A 266 -30.50 -113.95 -78.19
C SER A 266 -30.78 -115.26 -77.47
N SER A 267 -30.25 -115.43 -76.25
CA SER A 267 -30.50 -116.63 -75.43
C SER A 267 -31.98 -116.83 -75.09
N LEU A 268 -32.74 -115.75 -74.86
CA LEU A 268 -34.17 -115.80 -74.55
C LEU A 268 -35.02 -116.29 -75.73
N ILE A 269 -34.70 -115.85 -76.96
CA ILE A 269 -35.35 -116.35 -78.18
C ILE A 269 -35.09 -117.85 -78.35
N GLY A 270 -33.85 -118.28 -78.11
CA GLY A 270 -33.45 -119.69 -78.10
C GLY A 270 -33.99 -120.51 -76.91
N MET A 271 -34.77 -119.92 -76.00
CA MET A 271 -35.50 -120.62 -74.94
C MET A 271 -36.98 -120.82 -75.31
N SER A 272 -37.64 -119.77 -75.78
CA SER A 272 -39.03 -119.82 -76.28
C SER A 272 -39.27 -120.95 -77.30
N GLN A 273 -38.33 -121.17 -78.23
CA GLN A 273 -38.41 -122.27 -79.21
C GLN A 273 -38.32 -123.68 -78.59
N ARG A 274 -37.66 -123.84 -77.44
CA ARG A 274 -37.58 -125.11 -76.70
C ARG A 274 -38.84 -125.37 -75.89
N ASP A 275 -39.40 -124.33 -75.28
CA ASP A 275 -40.62 -124.44 -74.46
C ASP A 275 -41.83 -124.88 -75.32
N GLN A 276 -41.94 -124.38 -76.56
CA GLN A 276 -42.96 -124.84 -77.51
C GLN A 276 -42.86 -126.34 -77.85
N ALA A 277 -41.65 -126.88 -77.98
CA ALA A 277 -41.45 -128.31 -78.20
C ALA A 277 -41.80 -129.16 -76.96
N LEU A 278 -41.60 -128.61 -75.76
CA LEU A 278 -41.89 -129.27 -74.49
C LEU A 278 -43.41 -129.35 -74.22
N MET A 279 -44.17 -128.29 -74.51
CA MET A 279 -45.64 -128.32 -74.38
C MET A 279 -46.29 -129.40 -75.28
N ALA A 280 -45.73 -129.64 -76.47
CA ALA A 280 -46.22 -130.66 -77.39
C ALA A 280 -46.06 -132.09 -76.83
N THR A 281 -44.95 -132.38 -76.13
CA THR A 281 -44.73 -133.72 -75.54
C THR A 281 -45.57 -133.95 -74.28
N GLN A 282 -45.79 -132.90 -73.46
CA GLN A 282 -46.64 -133.02 -72.27
C GLN A 282 -48.11 -133.30 -72.59
N SER A 283 -48.63 -132.76 -73.70
CA SER A 283 -49.99 -133.07 -74.18
C SER A 283 -50.18 -134.58 -74.45
N ALA A 284 -49.18 -135.22 -75.06
CA ALA A 284 -49.20 -136.66 -75.36
C ALA A 284 -49.04 -137.57 -74.13
N ILE A 285 -48.58 -137.04 -72.99
CA ILE A 285 -48.49 -137.78 -71.72
C ILE A 285 -49.84 -137.78 -70.99
N GLY A 286 -50.62 -136.68 -71.07
CA GLY A 286 -51.91 -136.55 -70.40
C GLY A 286 -52.92 -137.65 -70.77
N THR A 287 -53.03 -137.97 -72.06
CA THR A 287 -53.98 -138.99 -72.56
C THR A 287 -53.66 -140.41 -72.10
N VAL A 288 -52.42 -140.71 -71.73
CA VAL A 288 -52.02 -142.01 -71.15
C VAL A 288 -52.44 -142.09 -69.68
N VAL A 289 -52.30 -140.98 -68.94
CA VAL A 289 -52.68 -140.90 -67.51
C VAL A 289 -54.18 -141.09 -67.31
N GLU A 290 -55.03 -140.59 -68.21
CA GLU A 290 -56.49 -140.77 -68.13
C GLU A 290 -56.93 -142.24 -68.26
N GLN A 291 -56.21 -143.05 -69.05
CA GLN A 291 -56.50 -144.49 -69.20
C GLN A 291 -56.12 -145.29 -67.95
N ASP A 292 -54.99 -144.95 -67.33
CA ASP A 292 -54.51 -145.58 -66.09
C ASP A 292 -55.46 -145.25 -64.91
N LEU A 293 -56.03 -144.04 -64.89
CA LEU A 293 -57.02 -143.61 -63.91
C LEU A 293 -58.32 -144.46 -63.95
N ALA A 294 -58.73 -144.91 -65.14
CA ALA A 294 -59.91 -145.74 -65.32
C ALA A 294 -59.72 -147.13 -64.71
N LEU A 295 -58.59 -147.79 -65.00
CA LEU A 295 -58.23 -149.10 -64.42
C LEU A 295 -58.08 -149.02 -62.89
N ALA A 296 -57.50 -147.93 -62.37
CA ALA A 296 -57.42 -147.68 -60.93
C ALA A 296 -58.81 -147.56 -60.25
N SER A 297 -59.86 -147.16 -60.99
CA SER A 297 -61.22 -147.06 -60.46
C SER A 297 -61.90 -148.43 -60.28
N GLU A 298 -61.72 -149.35 -61.23
CA GLU A 298 -62.27 -150.72 -61.13
C GLU A 298 -61.61 -151.50 -59.98
N ILE A 299 -60.29 -151.37 -59.82
CA ILE A 299 -59.51 -151.95 -58.71
C ILE A 299 -60.03 -151.44 -57.35
N ARG A 300 -60.44 -150.16 -57.27
CA ARG A 300 -61.03 -149.58 -56.06
C ARG A 300 -62.44 -150.13 -55.78
N GLY A 301 -63.21 -150.43 -56.83
CA GLY A 301 -64.52 -151.09 -56.72
C GLY A 301 -64.43 -152.49 -56.09
N TYR A 302 -63.53 -153.34 -56.59
CA TYR A 302 -63.34 -154.68 -56.04
C TYR A 302 -62.83 -154.68 -54.59
N LYS A 303 -61.95 -153.76 -54.21
CA LYS A 303 -61.51 -153.60 -52.81
C LYS A 303 -62.67 -153.27 -51.86
N SER A 304 -63.55 -152.33 -52.23
CA SER A 304 -64.71 -151.98 -51.40
C SER A 304 -65.71 -153.13 -51.22
N SER A 305 -65.74 -154.10 -52.15
CA SER A 305 -66.54 -155.32 -52.00
C SER A 305 -65.94 -156.28 -50.95
N ILE A 306 -64.61 -156.45 -50.97
CA ILE A 306 -63.87 -157.31 -50.03
C ILE A 306 -63.93 -156.75 -48.61
N GLU A 307 -63.74 -155.44 -48.43
CA GLU A 307 -63.85 -154.76 -47.13
C GLU A 307 -65.24 -154.94 -46.50
N LYS A 308 -66.31 -154.92 -47.31
CA LYS A 308 -67.69 -155.18 -46.84
C LYS A 308 -67.90 -156.64 -46.43
N ALA A 309 -67.31 -157.59 -47.15
CA ALA A 309 -67.38 -159.00 -46.77
C ALA A 309 -66.62 -159.29 -45.46
N GLN A 310 -65.46 -158.65 -45.26
CA GLN A 310 -64.69 -158.78 -44.02
C GLN A 310 -65.40 -158.11 -42.83
N ALA A 311 -65.98 -156.91 -43.01
CA ALA A 311 -66.78 -156.25 -41.97
C ALA A 311 -68.00 -157.09 -41.52
N VAL A 312 -68.65 -157.83 -42.43
CA VAL A 312 -69.73 -158.76 -42.08
C VAL A 312 -69.22 -159.96 -41.28
N HIS A 313 -68.04 -160.50 -41.60
CA HIS A 313 -67.45 -161.61 -40.84
C HIS A 313 -67.02 -161.14 -39.43
N GLU A 314 -66.38 -159.98 -39.32
CA GLU A 314 -65.90 -159.43 -38.05
C GLU A 314 -67.06 -159.02 -37.13
N THR A 315 -68.17 -158.51 -37.70
CA THR A 315 -69.40 -158.27 -36.93
C THR A 315 -70.13 -159.54 -36.53
N LEU A 316 -70.10 -160.63 -37.32
CA LEU A 316 -70.67 -161.91 -36.89
C LEU A 316 -69.86 -162.56 -35.75
N THR A 317 -68.53 -162.59 -35.83
CA THR A 317 -67.70 -163.12 -34.75
C THR A 317 -67.81 -162.25 -33.49
N GLY A 318 -67.72 -160.93 -33.63
CA GLY A 318 -67.86 -159.97 -32.53
C GLY A 318 -69.27 -159.82 -31.95
N THR A 319 -70.30 -160.40 -32.59
CA THR A 319 -71.63 -160.55 -31.99
C THR A 319 -71.84 -161.92 -31.35
N MET A 320 -71.22 -163.00 -31.83
CA MET A 320 -71.36 -164.32 -31.20
C MET A 320 -70.69 -164.38 -29.81
N ASP A 321 -69.44 -163.91 -29.70
CA ASP A 321 -68.74 -163.84 -28.39
C ASP A 321 -69.40 -162.84 -27.41
N ARG A 322 -70.09 -161.82 -27.95
CA ARG A 322 -70.95 -160.94 -27.16
C ARG A 322 -72.22 -161.66 -26.70
N PHE A 323 -72.97 -162.30 -27.59
CA PHE A 323 -74.25 -162.91 -27.22
C PHE A 323 -74.10 -164.10 -26.26
N ASP A 324 -73.01 -164.88 -26.29
CA ASP A 324 -72.75 -165.91 -25.28
C ASP A 324 -72.34 -165.34 -23.90
N SER A 325 -71.85 -164.10 -23.87
CA SER A 325 -71.54 -163.35 -22.64
C SER A 325 -72.76 -162.57 -22.13
N GLU A 326 -73.54 -162.00 -23.04
CA GLU A 326 -74.68 -161.15 -22.76
C GLU A 326 -75.92 -161.98 -22.47
N ASN A 327 -76.18 -163.14 -23.10
CA ASN A 327 -77.26 -164.05 -22.69
C ASN A 327 -77.15 -164.43 -21.21
N ARG A 328 -75.94 -164.79 -20.75
CA ARG A 328 -75.67 -165.16 -19.34
C ARG A 328 -75.84 -164.02 -18.33
N TYR A 329 -75.92 -162.78 -18.78
CA TYR A 329 -76.16 -161.60 -17.92
C TYR A 329 -77.57 -161.03 -18.10
N VAL A 330 -78.13 -161.14 -19.30
CA VAL A 330 -79.47 -160.66 -19.67
C VAL A 330 -80.56 -161.64 -19.22
N GLU A 331 -80.32 -162.95 -19.14
CA GLU A 331 -81.25 -163.86 -18.46
C GLU A 331 -81.46 -163.48 -16.98
N GLU A 332 -80.44 -162.90 -16.33
CA GLU A 332 -80.49 -162.49 -14.91
C GLU A 332 -80.95 -161.01 -14.73
N GLN A 333 -80.69 -160.12 -15.69
CA GLN A 333 -81.09 -158.70 -15.64
C GLN A 333 -82.46 -158.41 -16.30
N LEU A 334 -82.88 -159.16 -17.30
CA LEU A 334 -84.13 -158.89 -18.02
C LEU A 334 -85.37 -159.23 -17.19
N GLY A 335 -85.22 -160.12 -16.20
CA GLY A 335 -86.23 -160.37 -15.16
C GLY A 335 -86.45 -159.20 -14.18
N THR A 336 -85.49 -158.26 -14.06
CA THR A 336 -85.63 -157.06 -13.21
C THR A 336 -85.98 -155.80 -14.01
N ILE A 337 -85.33 -155.58 -15.17
CA ILE A 337 -85.45 -154.33 -15.92
C ILE A 337 -86.80 -154.15 -16.64
N GLN A 338 -87.53 -155.24 -16.93
CA GLN A 338 -88.91 -155.15 -17.47
C GLN A 338 -89.87 -154.36 -16.55
N GLY A 339 -89.59 -154.28 -15.23
CA GLY A 339 -90.41 -153.53 -14.27
C GLY A 339 -90.19 -152.01 -14.25
N ASP A 340 -89.08 -151.51 -14.82
CA ASP A 340 -88.67 -150.11 -14.70
C ASP A 340 -88.73 -149.30 -16.00
N MET A 341 -88.71 -149.94 -17.18
CA MET A 341 -88.88 -149.22 -18.45
C MET A 341 -90.21 -148.45 -18.56
N ALA A 342 -91.26 -148.88 -17.85
CA ALA A 342 -92.53 -148.15 -17.78
C ALA A 342 -92.40 -146.74 -17.16
N LYS A 343 -91.40 -146.51 -16.29
CA LYS A 343 -91.26 -145.29 -15.47
C LYS A 343 -90.40 -144.20 -16.11
N LEU A 344 -89.62 -144.52 -17.15
CA LEU A 344 -88.73 -143.55 -17.81
C LEU A 344 -89.40 -142.76 -18.94
N SER A 345 -90.46 -143.29 -19.55
CA SER A 345 -91.23 -142.61 -20.61
C SER A 345 -91.81 -141.26 -20.12
N GLU A 346 -92.36 -141.25 -18.91
CA GLU A 346 -92.91 -140.08 -18.22
C GLU A 346 -91.87 -138.96 -17.96
N ARG A 347 -90.58 -139.33 -17.86
CA ARG A 347 -89.52 -138.40 -17.46
C ARG A 347 -89.03 -137.50 -18.61
N HIS A 348 -89.25 -137.89 -19.86
CA HIS A 348 -88.79 -137.12 -21.03
C HIS A 348 -89.61 -135.85 -21.26
N GLU A 349 -90.86 -135.80 -20.80
CA GLU A 349 -91.74 -134.62 -20.95
C GLU A 349 -91.37 -133.48 -19.97
N MET A 350 -90.74 -133.79 -18.84
CA MET A 350 -90.33 -132.78 -17.84
C MET A 350 -89.18 -131.87 -18.32
N LEU A 351 -88.22 -132.39 -19.08
CA LEU A 351 -87.02 -131.62 -19.45
C LEU A 351 -87.34 -130.43 -20.37
N THR A 352 -88.40 -130.53 -21.17
CA THR A 352 -88.91 -129.44 -22.03
C THR A 352 -89.41 -128.23 -21.22
N LYS A 353 -89.79 -128.40 -19.94
CA LYS A 353 -90.19 -127.30 -19.05
C LYS A 353 -89.00 -126.57 -18.43
N SER A 354 -87.87 -127.26 -18.21
CA SER A 354 -86.68 -126.70 -17.55
C SER A 354 -86.10 -125.49 -18.31
N ASN A 355 -86.08 -125.56 -19.64
CA ASN A 355 -85.46 -124.54 -20.51
C ASN A 355 -86.20 -123.18 -20.52
N LYS A 356 -87.37 -123.07 -19.87
CA LYS A 356 -88.08 -121.79 -19.67
C LYS A 356 -87.72 -121.07 -18.36
N MET A 357 -86.98 -121.71 -17.46
CA MET A 357 -86.63 -121.12 -16.17
C MET A 357 -85.33 -120.29 -16.22
N THR A 358 -84.45 -120.60 -17.18
CA THR A 358 -83.11 -119.99 -17.33
C THR A 358 -83.17 -118.52 -17.78
N THR A 359 -84.17 -118.13 -18.56
CA THR A 359 -84.33 -116.75 -19.07
C THR A 359 -84.71 -115.76 -17.97
N ALA A 360 -85.57 -116.17 -17.03
CA ALA A 360 -86.06 -115.32 -15.93
C ALA A 360 -84.96 -114.92 -14.91
N GLN A 361 -83.79 -115.57 -14.95
CA GLN A 361 -82.68 -115.27 -14.04
C GLN A 361 -81.88 -114.04 -14.49
N VAL A 362 -81.94 -113.67 -15.78
CA VAL A 362 -81.17 -112.54 -16.36
C VAL A 362 -81.75 -111.19 -15.98
N ASP A 363 -83.08 -111.05 -16.05
CA ASP A 363 -83.80 -109.80 -15.73
C ASP A 363 -83.56 -109.33 -14.28
N LYS A 364 -83.22 -110.28 -13.39
CA LYS A 364 -83.01 -110.03 -11.96
C LYS A 364 -81.75 -109.19 -11.68
N VAL A 365 -80.70 -109.36 -12.48
CA VAL A 365 -79.42 -108.62 -12.35
C VAL A 365 -79.59 -107.15 -12.77
N ILE A 366 -80.47 -106.88 -13.73
CA ILE A 366 -80.78 -105.51 -14.22
C ILE A 366 -81.51 -104.68 -13.15
N ALA A 367 -82.23 -105.33 -12.22
CA ALA A 367 -82.91 -104.66 -11.12
C ALA A 367 -81.96 -104.16 -10.02
N GLU A 368 -80.83 -104.85 -9.78
CA GLU A 368 -79.90 -104.52 -8.69
C GLU A 368 -79.07 -103.26 -9.00
N GLY A 369 -78.68 -103.04 -10.26
CA GLY A 369 -77.97 -101.83 -10.68
C GLY A 369 -78.74 -100.53 -10.36
N LYS A 370 -80.06 -100.51 -10.63
CA LYS A 370 -80.93 -99.35 -10.37
C LYS A 370 -81.09 -98.99 -8.89
N LYS A 371 -80.67 -99.86 -7.96
CA LYS A 371 -80.70 -99.58 -6.51
C LYS A 371 -79.55 -98.67 -6.09
N LEU A 372 -78.36 -98.87 -6.66
CA LEU A 372 -77.14 -98.14 -6.28
C LEU A 372 -77.17 -96.67 -6.75
N ASP A 373 -77.82 -96.39 -7.88
CA ASP A 373 -78.06 -95.01 -8.35
C ASP A 373 -78.98 -94.21 -7.41
N ALA A 374 -79.85 -94.86 -6.65
CA ALA A 374 -80.73 -94.19 -5.68
C ALA A 374 -79.99 -93.84 -4.37
N GLU A 375 -79.04 -94.68 -3.95
CA GLU A 375 -78.28 -94.53 -2.70
C GLU A 375 -77.25 -93.38 -2.80
N THR A 376 -76.69 -93.12 -4.00
CA THR A 376 -75.80 -91.97 -4.25
C THR A 376 -76.54 -90.63 -4.26
N ALA A 377 -77.78 -90.58 -4.78
CA ALA A 377 -78.60 -89.37 -4.80
C ALA A 377 -78.96 -88.87 -3.39
N THR A 378 -79.26 -89.77 -2.45
CA THR A 378 -79.58 -89.40 -1.07
C THR A 378 -78.38 -88.82 -0.30
N ALA A 379 -77.16 -89.29 -0.59
CA ALA A 379 -75.95 -88.79 0.06
C ALA A 379 -75.72 -87.29 -0.26
N ALA A 380 -75.94 -86.87 -1.51
CA ALA A 380 -75.77 -85.48 -1.93
C ALA A 380 -76.68 -84.50 -1.15
N GLN A 381 -77.92 -84.89 -0.87
CA GLN A 381 -78.89 -84.06 -0.15
C GLN A 381 -78.54 -83.84 1.33
N THR A 382 -77.78 -84.76 1.94
CA THR A 382 -77.27 -84.60 3.31
C THR A 382 -76.09 -83.63 3.43
N LEU A 383 -75.41 -83.31 2.32
CA LEU A 383 -74.27 -82.37 2.31
C LEU A 383 -74.74 -80.90 2.31
N GLU A 384 -75.80 -80.59 1.56
CA GLU A 384 -76.33 -79.22 1.41
C GLU A 384 -77.00 -78.71 2.70
N THR A 385 -77.53 -79.60 3.53
CA THR A 385 -78.16 -79.27 4.82
C THR A 385 -77.11 -78.83 5.85
N VAL A 386 -76.02 -79.58 6.01
CA VAL A 386 -74.89 -79.24 6.90
C VAL A 386 -74.25 -77.88 6.55
N GLN A 387 -74.22 -77.51 5.26
CA GLN A 387 -73.67 -76.22 4.83
C GLN A 387 -74.52 -75.02 5.27
N LYS A 388 -75.85 -75.17 5.39
CA LYS A 388 -76.76 -74.09 5.80
C LYS A 388 -76.69 -73.82 7.31
N GLU A 389 -76.48 -74.85 8.11
CA GLU A 389 -76.28 -74.72 9.56
C GLU A 389 -74.96 -74.00 9.90
N ARG A 390 -73.91 -74.19 9.09
CA ARG A 390 -72.61 -73.52 9.31
C ARG A 390 -72.70 -72.00 9.22
N HIS A 391 -73.39 -71.46 8.20
CA HIS A 391 -73.52 -70.02 8.01
C HIS A 391 -74.35 -69.34 9.11
N ALA A 392 -75.39 -70.01 9.65
CA ALA A 392 -76.19 -69.47 10.75
C ALA A 392 -75.38 -69.21 12.03
N LEU A 393 -74.29 -69.97 12.26
CA LEU A 393 -73.36 -69.75 13.38
C LEU A 393 -72.36 -68.61 13.11
N GLU A 394 -71.98 -68.38 11.85
CA GLU A 394 -71.06 -67.30 11.46
C GLU A 394 -71.71 -65.91 11.70
N ASP A 395 -72.98 -65.75 11.34
CA ASP A 395 -73.74 -64.49 11.55
C ASP A 395 -73.94 -64.16 13.05
N ALA A 396 -74.21 -65.17 13.89
CA ALA A 396 -74.41 -64.99 15.33
C ALA A 396 -73.16 -64.42 16.02
N ILE A 397 -71.97 -64.87 15.63
CA ILE A 397 -70.68 -64.38 16.14
C ILE A 397 -70.47 -62.90 15.75
N GLN A 398 -70.83 -62.53 14.53
CA GLN A 398 -70.69 -61.16 14.05
C GLN A 398 -71.66 -60.18 14.76
N ALA A 399 -72.88 -60.62 15.08
CA ALA A 399 -73.82 -59.83 15.88
C ALA A 399 -73.28 -59.52 17.29
N GLN A 400 -72.69 -60.52 17.97
CA GLN A 400 -72.17 -60.37 19.33
C GLN A 400 -70.89 -59.50 19.42
N LYS A 401 -70.17 -59.36 18.30
CA LYS A 401 -69.02 -58.45 18.18
C LYS A 401 -69.42 -56.97 18.05
N ASN A 402 -70.59 -56.70 17.44
CA ASN A 402 -71.10 -55.34 17.20
C ASN A 402 -71.80 -54.73 18.44
N THR A 403 -72.20 -55.52 19.43
CA THR A 403 -72.83 -55.03 20.66
C THR A 403 -71.84 -54.59 21.74
N GLN A 404 -70.58 -55.06 21.70
CA GLN A 404 -69.53 -54.56 22.63
C GLN A 404 -68.95 -53.19 22.26
N THR A 405 -69.15 -52.71 21.03
CA THR A 405 -68.52 -51.46 20.53
C THR A 405 -69.42 -50.22 20.67
N THR A 406 -70.61 -50.36 21.27
CA THR A 406 -71.69 -49.36 21.21
C THR A 406 -71.78 -48.38 22.40
N MET A 407 -70.89 -48.46 23.39
CA MET A 407 -70.78 -47.46 24.48
C MET A 407 -69.41 -46.75 24.50
N ASN A 408 -69.40 -45.50 24.99
CA ASN A 408 -68.23 -44.64 25.22
C ASN A 408 -67.54 -43.98 24.00
N LYS A 409 -68.31 -43.39 23.07
CA LYS A 409 -67.76 -42.56 21.97
C LYS A 409 -66.91 -41.33 22.40
N ALA A 410 -67.06 -40.83 23.63
CA ALA A 410 -66.22 -39.74 24.15
C ALA A 410 -64.85 -40.25 24.63
N ALA A 411 -64.83 -41.24 25.54
CA ALA A 411 -63.57 -41.84 26.01
C ALA A 411 -62.79 -42.51 24.87
N ASN A 412 -63.48 -43.13 23.90
CA ASN A 412 -62.85 -43.79 22.76
C ASN A 412 -61.98 -42.90 21.87
N ASN A 413 -62.03 -41.56 21.95
CA ASN A 413 -61.11 -40.73 21.17
C ASN A 413 -59.77 -40.52 21.91
N LEU A 414 -59.79 -40.18 23.20
CA LEU A 414 -58.57 -40.16 24.03
C LEU A 414 -57.97 -41.56 24.15
N VAL A 415 -58.79 -42.60 24.39
CA VAL A 415 -58.35 -43.99 24.39
C VAL A 415 -57.80 -44.41 23.03
N LYS A 416 -58.29 -43.89 21.88
CA LYS A 416 -57.67 -44.15 20.58
C LYS A 416 -56.33 -43.46 20.39
N GLU A 417 -56.08 -42.29 20.97
CA GLU A 417 -54.76 -41.67 20.92
C GLU A 417 -53.78 -42.38 21.86
N THR A 418 -54.20 -42.69 23.10
CA THR A 418 -53.41 -43.53 24.01
C THR A 418 -53.16 -44.92 23.43
N GLN A 419 -54.14 -45.55 22.78
CA GLN A 419 -53.97 -46.82 22.08
C GLN A 419 -53.10 -46.68 20.83
N LYS A 420 -53.19 -45.62 20.03
CA LYS A 420 -52.24 -45.39 18.91
C LYS A 420 -50.81 -45.23 19.42
N ILE A 421 -50.61 -44.56 20.54
CA ILE A 421 -49.31 -44.40 21.18
C ILE A 421 -48.86 -45.75 21.77
N GLN A 422 -49.74 -46.53 22.41
CA GLN A 422 -49.42 -47.88 22.88
C GLN A 422 -49.20 -48.89 21.76
N THR A 423 -49.89 -48.82 20.63
CA THR A 423 -49.60 -49.66 19.46
C THR A 423 -48.32 -49.22 18.78
N LEU A 424 -48.01 -47.92 18.71
CA LEU A 424 -46.68 -47.47 18.27
C LEU A 424 -45.57 -47.91 19.24
N ILE A 425 -45.80 -47.86 20.55
CA ILE A 425 -44.83 -48.36 21.55
C ILE A 425 -44.68 -49.87 21.41
N HIS A 426 -45.75 -50.65 21.38
CA HIS A 426 -45.69 -52.10 21.16
C HIS A 426 -45.15 -52.47 19.78
N GLU A 427 -45.42 -51.72 18.72
CA GLU A 427 -44.77 -51.90 17.41
C GLU A 427 -43.27 -51.63 17.50
N LYS A 428 -42.83 -50.61 18.25
CA LYS A 428 -41.39 -50.34 18.47
C LYS A 428 -40.74 -51.32 19.44
N GLU A 429 -41.47 -51.88 20.40
CA GLU A 429 -41.01 -52.94 21.30
C GLU A 429 -40.95 -54.29 20.58
N ILE A 430 -41.91 -54.60 19.70
CA ILE A 430 -41.91 -55.77 18.81
C ILE A 430 -40.82 -55.60 17.75
N LEU A 431 -40.62 -54.43 17.16
CA LEU A 431 -39.50 -54.17 16.25
C LEU A 431 -38.16 -54.24 17.00
N TYR A 432 -38.07 -53.75 18.23
CA TYR A 432 -36.86 -53.88 19.05
C TYR A 432 -36.60 -55.34 19.45
N ALA A 433 -37.63 -56.09 19.82
CA ALA A 433 -37.55 -57.53 20.09
C ALA A 433 -37.19 -58.32 18.83
N ASN A 434 -37.75 -57.97 17.67
CA ASN A 434 -37.41 -58.56 16.38
C ASN A 434 -35.97 -58.24 15.98
N ILE A 435 -35.53 -56.98 16.06
CA ILE A 435 -34.12 -56.59 15.83
C ILE A 435 -33.19 -57.29 16.83
N LYS A 436 -33.60 -57.49 18.09
CA LYS A 436 -32.82 -58.23 19.09
C LYS A 436 -32.80 -59.74 18.82
N ASN A 437 -33.88 -60.31 18.29
CA ASN A 437 -33.98 -61.70 17.87
C ASN A 437 -33.25 -61.94 16.54
N GLU A 438 -33.25 -60.97 15.62
CA GLU A 438 -32.45 -60.95 14.39
C GLU A 438 -30.97 -60.79 14.73
N MET A 439 -30.61 -59.94 15.69
CA MET A 439 -29.23 -59.83 16.19
C MET A 439 -28.78 -61.10 16.92
N ALA A 440 -29.67 -61.73 17.70
CA ALA A 440 -29.40 -63.04 18.30
C ALA A 440 -29.27 -64.14 17.24
N ARG A 441 -30.13 -64.14 16.21
CA ARG A 441 -30.08 -65.06 15.07
C ARG A 441 -28.82 -64.85 14.24
N VAL A 442 -28.46 -63.62 13.90
CA VAL A 442 -27.22 -63.26 13.20
C VAL A 442 -26.01 -63.63 14.05
N ASN A 443 -26.04 -63.48 15.38
CA ASN A 443 -24.98 -63.99 16.25
C ASN A 443 -24.91 -65.52 16.26
N VAL A 444 -26.04 -66.23 16.22
CA VAL A 444 -26.09 -67.70 16.04
C VAL A 444 -25.58 -68.10 14.66
N ASP A 445 -25.94 -67.39 13.60
CA ASP A 445 -25.47 -67.62 12.23
C ASP A 445 -23.98 -67.29 12.11
N ILE A 446 -23.47 -66.26 12.78
CA ILE A 446 -22.02 -65.96 12.90
C ILE A 446 -21.30 -67.09 13.65
N LEU A 447 -21.83 -67.55 14.79
CA LEU A 447 -21.24 -68.66 15.54
C LEU A 447 -21.30 -69.97 14.75
N ASN A 448 -22.35 -70.19 13.96
CA ASN A 448 -22.51 -71.36 13.10
C ASN A 448 -21.58 -71.30 11.88
N VAL A 449 -21.40 -70.11 11.27
CA VAL A 449 -20.39 -69.87 10.22
C VAL A 449 -18.98 -69.99 10.77
N GLN A 450 -18.71 -69.55 12.01
CA GLN A 450 -17.42 -69.75 12.67
C GLN A 450 -17.18 -71.24 12.97
N ALA A 451 -18.16 -71.96 13.48
CA ALA A 451 -18.09 -73.41 13.69
C ALA A 451 -17.87 -74.16 12.36
N HIS A 452 -18.62 -73.84 11.30
CA HIS A 452 -18.37 -74.36 9.96
C HIS A 452 -16.99 -73.96 9.43
N THR A 453 -16.48 -72.76 9.71
CA THR A 453 -15.12 -72.35 9.29
C THR A 453 -14.04 -73.15 10.03
N VAL A 454 -14.25 -73.49 11.30
CA VAL A 454 -13.35 -74.38 12.05
C VAL A 454 -13.44 -75.81 11.50
N GLN A 455 -14.64 -76.34 11.29
CA GLN A 455 -14.84 -77.68 10.69
C GLN A 455 -14.27 -77.78 9.28
N LEU A 456 -14.40 -76.74 8.45
CA LEU A 456 -13.84 -76.67 7.10
C LEU A 456 -12.31 -76.57 7.14
N LYS A 457 -11.71 -75.88 8.12
CA LYS A 457 -10.26 -75.90 8.34
C LYS A 457 -9.78 -77.28 8.79
N GLU A 458 -10.45 -77.90 9.77
CA GLU A 458 -10.11 -79.28 10.16
C GLU A 458 -10.26 -80.28 9.01
N ALA A 459 -11.30 -80.13 8.17
CA ALA A 459 -11.49 -80.96 6.98
C ALA A 459 -10.43 -80.66 5.90
N GLN A 460 -10.03 -79.40 5.72
CA GLN A 460 -8.95 -78.99 4.84
C GLN A 460 -7.60 -79.56 5.31
N ASP A 461 -7.29 -79.49 6.60
CA ASP A 461 -6.06 -80.04 7.18
C ASP A 461 -6.03 -81.57 7.09
N LYS A 462 -7.16 -82.25 7.36
CA LYS A 462 -7.33 -83.70 7.13
C LYS A 462 -7.12 -84.04 5.65
N ASN A 463 -7.75 -83.31 4.73
CA ASN A 463 -7.57 -83.50 3.28
C ASN A 463 -6.13 -83.22 2.82
N ILE A 464 -5.40 -82.29 3.44
CA ILE A 464 -3.97 -82.02 3.16
C ILE A 464 -3.08 -83.17 3.66
N VAL A 465 -3.41 -83.77 4.81
CA VAL A 465 -2.72 -84.96 5.33
C VAL A 465 -3.03 -86.19 4.47
N GLU A 466 -4.29 -86.37 4.06
CA GLU A 466 -4.69 -87.46 3.16
C GLU A 466 -4.12 -87.29 1.75
N LEU A 467 -4.05 -86.07 1.20
CA LEU A 467 -3.35 -85.78 -0.05
C LEU A 467 -1.87 -86.16 0.06
N LYS A 468 -1.14 -85.70 1.07
CA LYS A 468 0.27 -86.10 1.27
C LYS A 468 0.45 -87.61 1.43
N ALA A 469 -0.49 -88.29 2.08
CA ALA A 469 -0.48 -89.75 2.18
C ALA A 469 -0.82 -90.44 0.84
N LYS A 470 -1.62 -89.80 -0.02
CA LYS A 470 -1.94 -90.26 -1.38
C LYS A 470 -0.80 -89.99 -2.35
N ASP A 471 -0.14 -88.84 -2.28
CA ASP A 471 1.07 -88.51 -3.05
C ASP A 471 2.17 -89.56 -2.75
N LEU A 472 2.36 -89.91 -1.47
CA LEU A 472 3.28 -90.99 -1.07
C LEU A 472 2.82 -92.40 -1.49
N GLN A 473 1.53 -92.60 -1.78
CA GLN A 473 1.03 -93.84 -2.40
C GLN A 473 1.22 -93.82 -3.92
N VAL A 474 1.06 -92.66 -4.57
CA VAL A 474 1.31 -92.45 -6.00
C VAL A 474 2.79 -92.58 -6.32
N GLU A 475 3.70 -91.98 -5.54
CA GLU A 475 5.14 -92.13 -5.71
C GLU A 475 5.57 -93.60 -5.62
N LYS A 476 5.01 -94.37 -4.68
CA LYS A 476 5.23 -95.83 -4.59
C LYS A 476 4.64 -96.58 -5.78
N ALA A 477 3.42 -96.23 -6.20
CA ALA A 477 2.79 -96.83 -7.36
C ALA A 477 3.54 -96.53 -8.67
N GLU A 478 4.09 -95.33 -8.85
CA GLU A 478 4.99 -94.99 -9.97
C GLU A 478 6.28 -95.81 -9.93
N LEU A 479 6.86 -96.01 -8.74
CA LEU A 479 8.06 -96.82 -8.57
C LEU A 479 7.78 -98.30 -8.90
N GLU A 480 6.64 -98.84 -8.45
CA GLU A 480 6.14 -100.16 -8.86
C GLU A 480 5.82 -100.24 -10.35
N ILE A 481 5.22 -99.20 -10.96
CA ILE A 481 4.93 -99.15 -12.40
C ILE A 481 6.22 -99.12 -13.21
N ARG A 482 7.26 -98.37 -12.79
CA ARG A 482 8.59 -98.42 -13.43
C ARG A 482 9.17 -99.83 -13.34
N GLN A 483 9.18 -100.45 -12.16
CA GLN A 483 9.65 -101.84 -11.99
C GLN A 483 8.83 -102.86 -12.81
N ARG A 484 7.52 -102.68 -12.93
CA ARG A 484 6.63 -103.54 -13.72
C ARG A 484 6.83 -103.33 -15.22
N ASN A 485 7.07 -102.11 -15.69
CA ASN A 485 7.42 -101.84 -17.09
C ASN A 485 8.77 -102.46 -17.44
N ASP A 486 9.75 -102.33 -16.55
CA ASP A 486 11.04 -103.03 -16.59
C ASP A 486 10.90 -104.56 -16.70
N GLU A 487 9.91 -105.15 -16.01
CA GLU A 487 9.57 -106.57 -16.16
C GLU A 487 8.80 -106.86 -17.47
N ILE A 488 7.94 -105.96 -17.92
CA ILE A 488 7.12 -106.11 -19.13
C ILE A 488 8.01 -106.08 -20.37
N GLU A 489 9.02 -105.20 -20.47
CA GLU A 489 9.99 -105.23 -21.57
C GLU A 489 10.75 -106.57 -21.61
N LYS A 490 11.22 -107.03 -20.44
CA LYS A 490 11.91 -108.33 -20.28
C LYS A 490 10.99 -109.52 -20.64
N LYS A 491 9.67 -109.38 -20.46
CA LYS A 491 8.65 -110.37 -20.86
C LYS A 491 8.25 -110.26 -22.33
N MET A 492 8.14 -109.07 -22.92
CA MET A 492 7.92 -108.84 -24.35
C MET A 492 9.06 -109.43 -25.19
N LEU A 493 10.31 -109.15 -24.82
CA LEU A 493 11.51 -109.73 -25.45
C LEU A 493 11.57 -111.27 -25.37
N ARG A 494 10.77 -111.89 -24.49
CA ARG A 494 10.56 -113.34 -24.41
C ARG A 494 9.31 -113.80 -25.18
N LEU A 495 8.27 -112.99 -25.24
CA LEU A 495 7.01 -113.27 -25.94
C LEU A 495 7.17 -113.18 -27.46
N ASP A 496 7.93 -112.21 -27.98
CA ASP A 496 8.29 -112.13 -29.41
C ASP A 496 9.04 -113.37 -29.90
N ARG A 497 9.87 -113.97 -29.02
CA ARG A 497 10.58 -115.23 -29.29
C ARG A 497 9.66 -116.46 -29.26
N LEU A 498 8.47 -116.35 -28.69
CA LEU A 498 7.43 -117.38 -28.70
C LEU A 498 6.44 -117.18 -29.85
N ASN A 499 5.98 -115.96 -30.12
CA ASN A 499 5.06 -115.67 -31.24
C ASN A 499 5.67 -116.11 -32.58
N LYS A 500 6.97 -115.84 -32.82
CA LYS A 500 7.68 -116.33 -34.01
C LYS A 500 7.78 -117.86 -34.13
N LYS A 501 7.47 -118.63 -33.08
CA LYS A 501 7.29 -120.09 -33.13
C LYS A 501 5.82 -120.50 -33.24
N TYR A 502 4.89 -119.68 -32.79
CA TYR A 502 3.45 -119.93 -32.85
C TYR A 502 2.90 -119.67 -34.26
N GLU A 503 3.31 -118.57 -34.89
CA GLU A 503 2.95 -118.22 -36.28
C GLU A 503 3.39 -119.31 -37.27
N GLN A 504 4.49 -120.02 -36.99
CA GLN A 504 4.98 -121.17 -37.78
C GLN A 504 4.10 -122.43 -37.68
N LEU A 505 3.14 -122.49 -36.76
CA LEU A 505 2.30 -123.67 -36.50
C LEU A 505 0.82 -123.48 -36.88
N VAL A 506 0.37 -122.23 -37.08
CA VAL A 506 -1.06 -121.89 -37.22
C VAL A 506 -1.47 -121.52 -38.65
N SER A 507 -0.53 -121.47 -39.61
CA SER A 507 -0.83 -121.13 -41.02
C SER A 507 -1.74 -122.12 -41.76
N ASN A 508 -1.98 -123.31 -41.19
CA ASN A 508 -2.65 -124.41 -41.86
C ASN A 508 -3.80 -124.96 -40.99
N MET A 509 -5.03 -124.46 -41.20
CA MET A 509 -6.33 -125.18 -41.20
C MET A 509 -7.51 -124.21 -40.94
N GLU A 510 -8.46 -124.17 -41.87
CA GLU A 510 -9.86 -123.71 -41.69
C GLU A 510 -10.77 -124.73 -42.40
N ASP A 511 -11.98 -125.00 -41.89
CA ASP A 511 -12.99 -125.82 -42.61
C ASP A 511 -14.45 -125.58 -42.13
N GLU A 512 -15.43 -125.94 -42.97
CA GLU A 512 -16.89 -125.78 -42.78
C GLU A 512 -17.67 -127.03 -43.28
N ASN A 513 -18.96 -127.28 -42.99
CA ASN A 513 -20.02 -126.53 -42.30
C ASN A 513 -20.81 -127.50 -41.38
N THR A 514 -21.78 -127.05 -40.59
CA THR A 514 -22.49 -127.89 -39.59
C THR A 514 -23.99 -128.13 -39.83
N GLY A 515 -24.54 -129.12 -39.12
CA GLY A 515 -25.91 -129.65 -39.28
C GLY A 515 -26.94 -129.16 -38.26
N PRO A 516 -28.17 -129.73 -38.22
CA PRO A 516 -29.39 -129.09 -37.71
C PRO A 516 -29.45 -128.66 -36.23
N LEU A 517 -28.51 -129.06 -35.36
CA LEU A 517 -28.32 -128.36 -34.07
C LEU A 517 -27.99 -126.88 -34.27
N GLU A 518 -27.36 -126.53 -35.40
CA GLU A 518 -27.20 -125.15 -35.83
C GLU A 518 -28.51 -124.45 -36.16
N ALA A 519 -29.64 -125.11 -36.44
CA ALA A 519 -30.89 -124.39 -36.65
C ALA A 519 -31.41 -123.75 -35.34
N THR A 520 -31.40 -124.51 -34.25
CA THR A 520 -31.78 -124.00 -32.91
C THR A 520 -30.71 -123.09 -32.35
N ILE A 521 -29.43 -123.44 -32.49
CA ILE A 521 -28.30 -122.55 -32.13
C ILE A 521 -28.33 -121.26 -32.95
N LYS A 522 -28.74 -121.26 -34.23
CA LYS A 522 -28.87 -120.04 -35.07
C LYS A 522 -30.07 -119.20 -34.67
N ASN A 523 -31.15 -119.79 -34.17
CA ASN A 523 -32.26 -119.03 -33.59
C ASN A 523 -31.89 -118.41 -32.23
N ILE A 524 -31.23 -119.17 -31.35
CA ILE A 524 -30.71 -118.63 -30.07
C ILE A 524 -29.58 -117.61 -30.30
N LYS A 525 -28.69 -117.83 -31.28
CA LYS A 525 -27.71 -116.83 -31.75
C LYS A 525 -28.42 -115.59 -32.28
N LYS A 526 -29.53 -115.71 -33.03
CA LYS A 526 -30.32 -114.57 -33.54
C LYS A 526 -30.98 -113.77 -32.42
N GLU A 527 -31.58 -114.44 -31.44
CA GLU A 527 -32.16 -113.80 -30.25
C GLU A 527 -31.06 -113.16 -29.38
N THR A 528 -29.91 -113.82 -29.24
CA THR A 528 -28.72 -113.27 -28.56
C THR A 528 -28.14 -112.06 -29.31
N THR A 529 -28.11 -112.06 -30.65
CA THR A 529 -27.65 -110.88 -31.43
C THR A 529 -28.66 -109.75 -31.37
N GLN A 530 -29.96 -110.05 -31.29
CA GLN A 530 -31.00 -109.05 -31.06
C GLN A 530 -30.85 -108.41 -29.66
N ARG A 531 -30.71 -109.21 -28.60
CA ARG A 531 -30.41 -108.71 -27.24
C ARG A 531 -29.07 -107.97 -27.15
N LYS A 532 -28.06 -108.37 -27.92
CA LYS A 532 -26.78 -107.63 -28.03
C LYS A 532 -26.94 -106.29 -28.76
N LYS A 533 -27.78 -106.19 -29.79
CA LYS A 533 -28.12 -104.91 -30.43
C LYS A 533 -28.83 -103.98 -29.45
N GLU A 534 -29.89 -104.45 -28.79
CA GLU A 534 -30.59 -103.71 -27.73
C GLU A 534 -29.63 -103.22 -26.63
N ASN A 535 -28.67 -104.07 -26.22
CA ASN A 535 -27.66 -103.67 -25.23
C ASN A 535 -26.67 -102.64 -25.77
N VAL A 536 -26.22 -102.75 -27.03
CA VAL A 536 -25.34 -101.76 -27.68
C VAL A 536 -26.05 -100.43 -27.93
N GLU A 537 -27.34 -100.45 -28.27
CA GLU A 537 -28.19 -99.26 -28.40
C GLU A 537 -28.34 -98.57 -27.04
N LEU A 538 -28.65 -99.31 -25.97
CA LEU A 538 -28.69 -98.76 -24.60
C LEU A 538 -27.32 -98.26 -24.11
N GLN A 539 -26.21 -98.93 -24.46
CA GLN A 539 -24.86 -98.45 -24.15
C GLN A 539 -24.53 -97.16 -24.90
N ARG A 540 -24.91 -97.05 -26.19
CA ARG A 540 -24.72 -95.84 -27.00
C ARG A 540 -25.51 -94.67 -26.43
N ASP A 541 -26.76 -94.90 -26.05
CA ASP A 541 -27.64 -93.87 -25.51
C ASP A 541 -27.20 -93.45 -24.10
N TRP A 542 -26.72 -94.39 -23.28
CA TRP A 542 -26.06 -94.09 -22.01
C TRP A 542 -24.76 -93.28 -22.22
N LEU A 543 -23.90 -93.63 -23.17
CA LEU A 543 -22.70 -92.87 -23.52
C LEU A 543 -23.04 -91.46 -24.02
N GLN A 544 -24.12 -91.29 -24.79
CA GLN A 544 -24.60 -89.99 -25.25
C GLN A 544 -25.10 -89.12 -24.08
N ILE A 545 -25.85 -89.70 -23.14
CA ILE A 545 -26.28 -89.01 -21.91
C ILE A 545 -25.08 -88.66 -21.03
N GLN A 546 -24.12 -89.58 -20.86
CA GLN A 546 -22.90 -89.37 -20.07
C GLN A 546 -22.01 -88.29 -20.69
N THR A 547 -21.90 -88.23 -22.03
CA THR A 547 -21.17 -87.17 -22.74
C THR A 547 -21.88 -85.82 -22.58
N SER A 548 -23.21 -85.79 -22.67
CA SER A 548 -24.01 -84.58 -22.40
C SER A 548 -23.83 -84.09 -20.96
N LEU A 549 -23.80 -85.01 -19.98
CA LEU A 549 -23.54 -84.70 -18.58
C LEU A 549 -22.14 -84.13 -18.36
N VAL A 550 -21.10 -84.73 -18.96
CA VAL A 550 -19.72 -84.23 -18.89
C VAL A 550 -19.61 -82.83 -19.48
N ASN A 551 -20.22 -82.59 -20.66
CA ASN A 551 -20.25 -81.27 -21.28
C ASN A 551 -20.96 -80.24 -20.40
N LEU A 552 -22.13 -80.58 -19.83
CA LEU A 552 -22.86 -79.69 -18.91
C LEU A 552 -22.09 -79.42 -17.61
N THR A 553 -21.33 -80.39 -17.09
CA THR A 553 -20.45 -80.13 -15.93
C THR A 553 -19.28 -79.21 -16.30
N ALA A 554 -18.68 -79.38 -17.48
CA ALA A 554 -17.62 -78.50 -17.97
C ALA A 554 -18.15 -77.06 -18.15
N GLU A 555 -19.29 -76.88 -18.82
CA GLU A 555 -19.97 -75.58 -18.95
C GLU A 555 -20.31 -74.96 -17.59
N SER A 556 -20.72 -75.77 -16.60
CA SER A 556 -21.00 -75.31 -15.24
C SER A 556 -19.73 -74.81 -14.52
N GLU A 557 -18.61 -75.51 -14.68
CA GLU A 557 -17.29 -75.13 -14.15
C GLU A 557 -16.82 -73.82 -14.80
N ASP A 558 -16.92 -73.72 -16.14
CA ASP A 558 -16.61 -72.55 -16.97
C ASP A 558 -17.42 -71.31 -16.55
N ILE A 559 -18.72 -71.50 -16.29
CA ILE A 559 -19.62 -70.46 -15.77
C ILE A 559 -19.24 -70.09 -14.34
N ARG A 560 -18.79 -71.05 -13.49
CA ARG A 560 -18.37 -70.79 -12.11
C ARG A 560 -17.10 -69.95 -12.06
N GLU A 561 -16.10 -70.24 -12.90
CA GLU A 561 -14.89 -69.40 -13.02
C GLU A 561 -15.21 -67.99 -13.50
N LYS A 562 -16.03 -67.85 -14.56
CA LYS A 562 -16.49 -66.54 -15.05
C LYS A 562 -17.26 -65.76 -13.97
N ASN A 563 -18.05 -66.44 -13.14
CA ASN A 563 -18.73 -65.82 -12.00
C ASN A 563 -17.72 -65.32 -10.93
N GLN A 564 -16.67 -66.10 -10.66
CA GLN A 564 -15.63 -65.74 -9.70
C GLN A 564 -14.76 -64.57 -10.20
N GLU A 565 -14.43 -64.54 -11.49
CA GLU A 565 -13.82 -63.36 -12.13
C GLU A 565 -14.71 -62.13 -12.05
N LEU A 566 -16.01 -62.25 -12.34
CA LEU A 566 -16.93 -61.11 -12.29
C LEU A 566 -17.05 -60.57 -10.87
N LYS A 567 -17.08 -61.43 -9.85
CA LYS A 567 -17.05 -61.01 -8.43
C LYS A 567 -15.76 -60.26 -8.06
N SER A 568 -14.59 -60.74 -8.49
CA SER A 568 -13.33 -60.04 -8.21
C SER A 568 -13.22 -58.71 -8.97
N LYS A 569 -13.66 -58.67 -10.22
CA LYS A 569 -13.76 -57.44 -11.04
C LYS A 569 -14.72 -56.42 -10.38
N THR A 570 -15.89 -56.84 -9.90
CA THR A 570 -16.82 -55.98 -9.16
C THR A 570 -16.20 -55.45 -7.87
N SER A 571 -15.57 -56.29 -7.05
CA SER A 571 -14.93 -55.84 -5.80
C SER A 571 -13.80 -54.82 -6.03
N ILE A 572 -13.02 -54.98 -7.10
CA ILE A 572 -11.99 -54.00 -7.52
C ILE A 572 -12.64 -52.68 -7.99
N LEU A 573 -13.79 -52.75 -8.67
CA LEU A 573 -14.54 -51.56 -9.09
C LEU A 573 -15.19 -50.84 -7.89
N GLU A 574 -15.73 -51.56 -6.92
CA GLU A 574 -16.26 -51.02 -5.67
C GLU A 574 -15.15 -50.32 -4.85
N GLN A 575 -13.97 -50.93 -4.71
CA GLN A 575 -12.83 -50.28 -4.06
C GLN A 575 -12.37 -49.02 -4.80
N LYS A 576 -12.32 -49.05 -6.14
CA LYS A 576 -12.01 -47.85 -6.95
C LYS A 576 -13.07 -46.77 -6.78
N GLN A 577 -14.36 -47.13 -6.79
CA GLN A 577 -15.47 -46.20 -6.56
C GLN A 577 -15.36 -45.56 -5.18
N LEU A 578 -15.13 -46.36 -4.12
CA LEU A 578 -15.04 -45.87 -2.76
C LEU A 578 -13.83 -44.94 -2.56
N ARG A 579 -12.68 -45.23 -3.22
CA ARG A 579 -11.51 -44.34 -3.24
C ARG A 579 -11.79 -43.03 -3.99
N LEU A 580 -12.40 -43.09 -5.18
CA LEU A 580 -12.80 -41.92 -5.97
C LEU A 580 -13.85 -41.06 -5.26
N VAL A 581 -14.77 -41.67 -4.50
CA VAL A 581 -15.72 -40.96 -3.63
C VAL A 581 -14.97 -40.25 -2.50
N GLY A 582 -13.99 -40.89 -1.87
CA GLY A 582 -13.11 -40.26 -0.88
C GLY A 582 -12.29 -39.08 -1.44
N GLU A 583 -11.69 -39.25 -2.61
CA GLU A 583 -10.99 -38.18 -3.35
C GLU A 583 -11.95 -37.01 -3.63
N CYS A 584 -13.17 -37.28 -4.11
CA CYS A 584 -14.21 -36.27 -4.32
C CYS A 584 -14.66 -35.56 -3.03
N THR A 585 -14.84 -36.26 -1.92
CA THR A 585 -15.24 -35.61 -0.65
C THR A 585 -14.13 -34.75 -0.05
N HIS A 586 -12.86 -35.15 -0.24
CA HIS A 586 -11.70 -34.34 0.13
C HIS A 586 -11.62 -33.06 -0.71
N LEU A 587 -11.70 -33.16 -2.04
CA LEU A 587 -11.73 -32.00 -2.94
C LEU A 587 -12.94 -31.08 -2.66
N GLN A 588 -14.10 -31.63 -2.28
CA GLN A 588 -15.25 -30.83 -1.85
C GLN A 588 -15.04 -30.11 -0.51
N ALA A 589 -14.18 -30.64 0.38
CA ALA A 589 -13.78 -29.95 1.61
C ALA A 589 -12.81 -28.80 1.30
N GLU A 590 -11.77 -29.04 0.50
CA GLU A 590 -10.84 -27.99 0.04
C GLU A 590 -11.57 -26.86 -0.70
N VAL A 591 -12.51 -27.19 -1.60
CA VAL A 591 -13.32 -26.18 -2.29
C VAL A 591 -14.22 -25.38 -1.34
N LYS A 592 -14.66 -25.95 -0.20
CA LYS A 592 -15.38 -25.19 0.84
C LYS A 592 -14.44 -24.28 1.62
N GLU A 593 -13.25 -24.76 1.97
CA GLU A 593 -12.24 -23.99 2.69
C GLU A 593 -11.71 -22.81 1.85
N LEU A 594 -11.39 -23.05 0.58
CA LEU A 594 -11.01 -22.00 -0.38
C LEU A 594 -12.14 -20.97 -0.58
N ARG A 595 -13.41 -21.40 -0.61
CA ARG A 595 -14.55 -20.46 -0.65
C ARG A 595 -14.69 -19.64 0.63
N ALA A 596 -14.41 -20.22 1.80
CA ALA A 596 -14.39 -19.48 3.07
C ALA A 596 -13.23 -18.47 3.12
N GLY A 597 -12.04 -18.86 2.63
CA GLY A 597 -10.90 -17.96 2.46
C GLY A 597 -11.21 -16.78 1.54
N ILE A 598 -11.77 -17.04 0.35
CA ILE A 598 -12.23 -16.01 -0.60
C ILE A 598 -13.28 -15.10 0.05
N ALA A 599 -14.23 -15.63 0.81
CA ALA A 599 -15.21 -14.83 1.53
C ALA A 599 -14.56 -13.92 2.60
N SER A 600 -13.55 -14.40 3.33
CA SER A 600 -12.77 -13.56 4.25
C SER A 600 -12.02 -12.46 3.51
N MET A 601 -11.33 -12.79 2.40
CA MET A 601 -10.61 -11.80 1.60
C MET A 601 -11.54 -10.75 0.99
N HIS A 602 -12.78 -11.10 0.62
CA HIS A 602 -13.79 -10.12 0.21
C HIS A 602 -14.23 -9.23 1.38
N ILE A 603 -14.45 -9.78 2.58
CA ILE A 603 -14.75 -8.99 3.79
C ILE A 603 -13.61 -8.01 4.11
N ASP A 604 -12.36 -8.46 4.02
CA ASP A 604 -11.19 -7.61 4.27
C ASP A 604 -10.96 -6.57 3.14
N THR A 605 -11.31 -6.90 1.89
CA THR A 605 -11.37 -5.93 0.79
C THR A 605 -12.42 -4.85 1.04
N VAL A 606 -13.59 -5.20 1.59
CA VAL A 606 -14.62 -4.22 1.97
C VAL A 606 -14.12 -3.33 3.12
N LYS A 607 -13.49 -3.89 4.16
CA LYS A 607 -12.85 -3.11 5.23
C LYS A 607 -11.78 -2.15 4.70
N LEU A 608 -10.94 -2.60 3.76
CA LEU A 608 -9.93 -1.74 3.13
C LEU A 608 -10.58 -0.61 2.32
N ASN A 609 -11.64 -0.90 1.55
CA ASN A 609 -12.39 0.13 0.82
C ASN A 609 -13.06 1.14 1.77
N GLU A 610 -13.62 0.71 2.90
CA GLU A 610 -14.11 1.62 3.95
C GLU A 610 -13.00 2.49 4.53
N LEU A 611 -11.81 1.94 4.80
CA LEU A 611 -10.67 2.69 5.33
C LEU A 611 -10.10 3.67 4.30
N ILE A 612 -10.09 3.30 3.01
CA ILE A 612 -9.73 4.18 1.90
C ILE A 612 -10.73 5.32 1.79
N ALA A 613 -12.04 5.06 1.87
CA ALA A 613 -13.07 6.10 1.89
C ALA A 613 -12.89 7.03 3.10
N LYS A 614 -12.80 6.50 4.33
CA LYS A 614 -12.59 7.28 5.56
C LYS A 614 -11.30 8.10 5.55
N ASN A 615 -10.26 7.65 4.85
CA ASN A 615 -9.03 8.42 4.65
C ASN A 615 -9.16 9.48 3.54
N LYS A 616 -9.90 9.20 2.46
CA LYS A 616 -10.24 10.19 1.42
C LYS A 616 -11.09 11.32 1.99
N ASP A 617 -12.11 11.01 2.79
CA ASP A 617 -12.97 12.00 3.46
C ASP A 617 -12.14 12.90 4.40
N LYS A 618 -11.18 12.32 5.14
CA LYS A 618 -10.22 13.07 5.97
C LYS A 618 -9.26 13.91 5.13
N GLN A 619 -8.78 13.40 3.99
CA GLN A 619 -7.89 14.13 3.09
C GLN A 619 -8.61 15.33 2.48
N GLU A 620 -9.86 15.16 2.02
CA GLU A 620 -10.70 16.25 1.51
C GLU A 620 -11.03 17.27 2.61
N MET A 621 -11.33 16.82 3.84
CA MET A 621 -11.50 17.70 4.99
C MET A 621 -10.24 18.53 5.29
N LEU A 622 -9.05 17.90 5.30
CA LEU A 622 -7.78 18.60 5.52
C LEU A 622 -7.41 19.54 4.37
N GLN A 623 -7.71 19.16 3.12
CA GLN A 623 -7.54 20.03 1.95
C GLN A 623 -8.47 21.25 2.02
N ASN A 624 -9.73 21.06 2.41
CA ASN A 624 -10.68 22.15 2.59
C ASN A 624 -10.24 23.09 3.72
N ILE A 625 -9.78 22.56 4.87
CA ILE A 625 -9.24 23.36 5.98
C ILE A 625 -8.01 24.17 5.53
N ASN A 626 -7.06 23.54 4.84
CA ASN A 626 -5.88 24.23 4.30
C ASN A 626 -6.26 25.31 3.28
N PHE A 627 -7.27 25.07 2.43
CA PHE A 627 -7.75 26.05 1.46
C PHE A 627 -8.45 27.24 2.14
N SER A 628 -9.24 27.02 3.20
CA SER A 628 -9.79 28.13 4.00
C SER A 628 -8.71 28.92 4.72
N LEU A 629 -7.69 28.27 5.31
CA LEU A 629 -6.54 28.95 5.91
C LEU A 629 -5.72 29.73 4.88
N GLU A 630 -5.55 29.19 3.66
CA GLU A 630 -4.89 29.89 2.56
C GLU A 630 -5.67 31.14 2.13
N ILE A 631 -7.01 31.10 2.16
CA ILE A 631 -7.87 32.27 1.92
C ILE A 631 -7.75 33.28 3.06
N GLU A 632 -7.73 32.84 4.32
CA GLU A 632 -7.60 33.71 5.50
C GLU A 632 -6.23 34.42 5.51
N PHE A 633 -5.13 33.70 5.35
CA PHE A 633 -3.79 34.31 5.22
C PHE A 633 -3.68 35.26 4.02
N LYS A 634 -4.34 34.97 2.89
CA LYS A 634 -4.43 35.89 1.74
C LYS A 634 -5.32 37.11 2.00
N ARG A 635 -6.22 37.05 2.98
CA ARG A 635 -7.03 38.20 3.42
C ARG A 635 -6.22 39.07 4.38
N GLU A 636 -5.62 38.47 5.40
CA GLU A 636 -4.73 39.13 6.36
C GLU A 636 -3.55 39.83 5.66
N LEU A 637 -2.91 39.17 4.69
CA LEU A 637 -1.82 39.77 3.93
C LEU A 637 -2.27 40.98 3.12
N LYS A 638 -3.50 40.97 2.56
CA LYS A 638 -4.07 42.14 1.86
C LYS A 638 -4.51 43.26 2.80
N GLU A 639 -4.96 42.90 4.01
CA GLU A 639 -5.27 43.86 5.06
C GLU A 639 -3.98 44.59 5.49
N LEU A 640 -2.89 43.87 5.71
CA LEU A 640 -1.56 44.43 5.98
C LEU A 640 -0.95 45.22 4.81
N GLU A 641 -1.13 44.77 3.56
CA GLU A 641 -0.74 45.55 2.37
C GLU A 641 -1.50 46.88 2.31
N ALA A 642 -2.81 46.89 2.58
CA ALA A 642 -3.63 48.10 2.58
C ALA A 642 -3.25 49.06 3.72
N GLU A 643 -2.95 48.53 4.92
CA GLU A 643 -2.41 49.33 6.03
C GLU A 643 -1.04 49.94 5.68
N SER A 644 -0.14 49.17 5.07
CA SER A 644 1.17 49.67 4.61
C SER A 644 1.02 50.79 3.58
N ILE A 645 0.13 50.64 2.59
CA ILE A 645 -0.14 51.68 1.59
C ILE A 645 -0.74 52.94 2.24
N ALA A 646 -1.63 52.79 3.23
CA ALA A 646 -2.17 53.92 3.96
C ALA A 646 -1.10 54.68 4.77
N MET A 647 -0.18 53.95 5.40
CA MET A 647 0.96 54.53 6.14
C MET A 647 1.97 55.22 5.20
N GLU A 648 2.23 54.66 4.01
CA GLU A 648 3.04 55.32 2.98
C GLU A 648 2.39 56.61 2.45
N ALA A 649 1.07 56.59 2.23
CA ALA A 649 0.32 57.78 1.82
C ALA A 649 0.36 58.90 2.87
N GLN A 650 0.23 58.56 4.16
CA GLN A 650 0.43 59.51 5.26
C GLN A 650 1.87 60.04 5.31
N ALA A 651 2.87 59.18 5.14
CA ALA A 651 4.28 59.58 5.10
C ALA A 651 4.61 60.48 3.90
N LEU A 652 3.90 60.34 2.78
CA LEU A 652 4.00 61.25 1.62
C LEU A 652 3.33 62.60 1.89
N ALA A 653 2.14 62.62 2.52
CA ALA A 653 1.47 63.86 2.92
C ALA A 653 2.34 64.68 3.88
N ILE A 654 2.87 64.05 4.94
CA ILE A 654 3.76 64.70 5.92
C ILE A 654 5.05 65.23 5.26
N LYS A 655 5.58 64.55 4.23
CA LYS A 655 6.73 65.06 3.45
C LYS A 655 6.36 66.30 2.63
N GLN A 656 5.17 66.34 2.04
CA GLN A 656 4.68 67.50 1.28
C GLN A 656 4.41 68.69 2.22
N GLU A 657 3.76 68.46 3.36
CA GLU A 657 3.57 69.47 4.42
C GLU A 657 4.92 70.01 4.92
N LYS A 658 5.90 69.14 5.17
CA LYS A 658 7.26 69.57 5.56
C LYS A 658 7.92 70.43 4.47
N GLN A 659 7.79 70.08 3.19
CA GLN A 659 8.37 70.90 2.12
C GLN A 659 7.71 72.28 2.06
N VAL A 660 6.37 72.35 2.14
CA VAL A 660 5.63 73.61 2.17
C VAL A 660 6.03 74.47 3.39
N LEU A 661 6.27 73.86 4.56
CA LEU A 661 6.77 74.57 5.73
C LEU A 661 8.22 75.07 5.57
N LEU A 662 9.11 74.29 4.92
CA LEU A 662 10.47 74.74 4.59
C LEU A 662 10.46 75.91 3.60
N ASP A 663 9.65 75.83 2.55
CA ASP A 663 9.49 76.91 1.57
C ASP A 663 8.95 78.20 2.23
N GLN A 664 8.05 78.07 3.20
CA GLN A 664 7.56 79.18 4.03
C GLN A 664 8.65 79.75 4.96
N ILE A 665 9.44 78.90 5.62
CA ILE A 665 10.55 79.35 6.48
C ILE A 665 11.57 80.14 5.66
N ILE A 666 11.95 79.67 4.46
CA ILE A 666 12.90 80.36 3.57
C ILE A 666 12.37 81.75 3.18
N GLU A 667 11.08 81.90 2.90
CA GLU A 667 10.48 83.21 2.59
C GLU A 667 10.36 84.11 3.85
N VAL A 668 10.18 83.55 5.05
CA VAL A 668 10.24 84.31 6.31
C VAL A 668 11.67 84.78 6.63
N GLU A 669 12.68 83.93 6.48
CA GLU A 669 14.10 84.29 6.63
C GLU A 669 14.49 85.41 5.64
N ARG A 670 14.05 85.30 4.38
CA ARG A 670 14.21 86.32 3.36
C ARG A 670 13.56 87.65 3.75
N GLN A 671 12.39 87.62 4.40
CA GLN A 671 11.72 88.82 4.91
C GLN A 671 12.44 89.41 6.13
N ILE A 672 12.99 88.58 7.03
CA ILE A 672 13.83 89.04 8.16
C ILE A 672 15.06 89.78 7.61
N MET A 673 15.82 89.17 6.71
CA MET A 673 17.00 89.78 6.05
C MET A 673 16.66 91.11 5.35
N LEU A 674 15.46 91.23 4.76
CA LEU A 674 14.97 92.46 4.13
C LEU A 674 14.65 93.55 5.17
N TRP A 675 14.09 93.19 6.32
CA TRP A 675 13.81 94.12 7.42
C TRP A 675 15.08 94.55 8.16
N GLU A 676 16.01 93.64 8.43
CA GLU A 676 17.33 93.97 9.01
C GLU A 676 18.08 94.96 8.12
N LYS A 677 18.10 94.73 6.80
CA LYS A 677 18.74 95.65 5.86
C LYS A 677 18.07 97.04 5.82
N LYS A 678 16.75 97.12 6.00
CA LYS A 678 16.06 98.42 6.18
C LYS A 678 16.48 99.12 7.47
N ILE A 679 16.49 98.41 8.59
CA ILE A 679 16.87 98.95 9.91
C ILE A 679 18.33 99.41 9.90
N GLN A 680 19.22 98.70 9.22
CA GLN A 680 20.62 99.09 9.06
C GLN A 680 20.74 100.41 8.27
N ILE A 681 20.04 100.55 7.14
CA ILE A 681 19.99 101.80 6.35
C ILE A 681 19.37 102.95 7.17
N GLU A 682 18.36 102.68 8.00
CA GLU A 682 17.73 103.69 8.86
C GLU A 682 18.71 104.18 9.95
N LYS A 683 19.48 103.28 10.57
CA LYS A 683 20.56 103.64 11.52
C LYS A 683 21.67 104.44 10.84
N GLU A 684 22.10 104.02 9.64
CA GLU A 684 23.14 104.71 8.87
C GLU A 684 22.70 106.12 8.44
N THR A 685 21.43 106.30 8.04
CA THR A 685 20.90 107.63 7.71
C THR A 685 20.69 108.51 8.96
N GLN A 686 20.33 107.95 10.12
CA GLN A 686 20.27 108.70 11.38
C GLN A 686 21.66 109.12 11.89
N ALA A 687 22.67 108.25 11.80
CA ALA A 687 24.06 108.60 12.13
C ALA A 687 24.63 109.69 11.20
N ALA A 688 24.17 109.74 9.94
CA ALA A 688 24.50 110.78 8.98
C ALA A 688 23.71 112.11 9.17
N LEU A 689 22.82 112.19 10.17
CA LEU A 689 21.96 113.36 10.45
C LEU A 689 22.17 113.98 11.85
N ASP A 690 23.29 113.69 12.51
CA ASP A 690 23.61 114.22 13.85
C ASP A 690 23.92 115.75 13.83
N PRO A 691 23.16 116.59 14.55
CA PRO A 691 23.38 118.05 14.60
C PRO A 691 24.60 118.54 15.40
N GLU A 692 25.33 117.69 16.14
CA GLU A 692 26.47 118.16 16.96
C GLU A 692 27.78 118.33 16.18
N VAL A 693 27.89 117.77 14.96
CA VAL A 693 29.08 117.87 14.10
C VAL A 693 29.21 119.27 13.49
N GLY A 694 29.85 120.19 14.23
CA GLY A 694 30.29 121.50 13.71
C GLY A 694 30.39 122.66 14.71
N GLN A 695 29.84 122.52 15.93
CA GLN A 695 29.74 123.68 16.86
C GLN A 695 31.09 124.20 17.41
N ALA A 696 32.19 123.46 17.25
CA ALA A 696 33.50 123.82 17.79
C ALA A 696 34.14 125.02 17.07
N GLU A 697 33.97 125.14 15.75
CA GLU A 697 34.67 126.13 14.92
C GLU A 697 34.05 127.53 15.07
N ALA A 698 32.71 127.61 15.13
CA ALA A 698 31.98 128.85 15.35
C ALA A 698 32.41 129.59 16.64
N ARG A 699 32.55 128.86 17.75
CA ARG A 699 32.90 129.42 19.08
C ARG A 699 34.36 129.87 19.21
N ASN A 700 35.22 129.60 18.22
CA ASN A 700 36.60 130.07 18.20
C ASN A 700 36.75 131.40 17.46
N MET A 701 35.94 131.67 16.43
CA MET A 701 35.98 132.95 15.71
C MET A 701 35.53 134.14 16.57
N GLU A 702 34.57 133.95 17.47
CA GLU A 702 34.07 135.01 18.35
C GLU A 702 35.12 135.52 19.36
N LYS A 703 36.05 134.65 19.79
CA LYS A 703 37.04 134.96 20.84
C LYS A 703 38.14 135.91 20.35
N GLU A 704 38.46 135.88 19.06
CA GLU A 704 39.56 136.69 18.51
C GLU A 704 39.19 138.18 18.40
N ILE A 705 37.94 138.47 18.06
CA ILE A 705 37.40 139.83 17.95
C ILE A 705 37.45 140.59 19.29
N HIS A 706 37.42 139.88 20.42
CA HIS A 706 37.52 140.49 21.75
C HIS A 706 38.95 140.92 22.11
N ARG A 707 39.98 140.15 21.71
CA ARG A 707 41.39 140.41 22.09
C ARG A 707 41.90 141.77 21.58
N MET A 708 41.45 142.22 20.41
CA MET A 708 41.92 143.50 19.84
C MET A 708 41.40 144.75 20.59
N ARG A 709 40.31 144.65 21.35
CA ARG A 709 39.72 145.81 22.07
C ARG A 709 40.41 146.11 23.40
N LEU A 710 40.90 145.09 24.09
CA LEU A 710 41.56 145.21 25.40
C LEU A 710 42.89 146.00 25.35
N ARG A 711 43.49 146.15 24.17
CA ARG A 711 44.80 146.82 24.00
C ARG A 711 44.72 148.35 24.05
N LEU A 712 43.54 148.94 23.87
CA LEU A 712 43.31 150.40 23.92
C LEU A 712 43.12 150.91 25.35
N GLU A 713 42.58 150.07 26.23
CA GLU A 713 42.16 150.44 27.58
C GLU A 713 43.28 150.30 28.62
N ALA A 714 44.44 149.76 28.24
CA ALA A 714 45.55 149.48 29.14
C ALA A 714 46.29 150.73 29.62
N LEU A 715 46.16 151.86 28.91
CA LEU A 715 46.78 153.12 29.31
C LEU A 715 45.99 153.80 30.44
N GLU A 716 46.73 154.10 31.52
CA GLU A 716 46.66 155.40 32.19
C GLU A 716 45.26 155.86 32.70
N ARG A 717 44.47 155.15 33.51
CA ARG A 717 44.69 154.07 34.50
C ARG A 717 45.80 154.27 35.54
N ASP A 718 46.60 155.33 35.45
CA ASP A 718 47.79 155.53 36.28
C ASP A 718 47.73 156.83 37.11
N GLN A 719 46.65 157.63 36.97
CA GLN A 719 46.53 158.94 37.64
C GLN A 719 45.48 159.01 38.77
N GLU A 720 44.45 158.15 38.79
CA GLU A 720 43.61 157.94 39.99
C GLU A 720 44.13 156.81 40.90
N ARG A 721 45.08 156.00 40.40
CA ARG A 721 45.51 154.70 40.96
C ARG A 721 46.51 154.83 42.12
N MET A 722 46.14 155.53 43.18
CA MET A 722 46.84 155.44 44.47
C MET A 722 45.97 155.85 45.66
N VAL A 723 45.41 157.07 45.63
CA VAL A 723 44.74 157.67 46.80
C VAL A 723 43.30 157.17 46.97
N LEU A 724 42.57 156.96 45.87
CA LEU A 724 41.23 156.36 45.91
C LEU A 724 41.26 154.86 46.20
N ASP A 725 42.37 154.17 45.91
CA ASP A 725 42.44 152.72 46.04
C ASP A 725 42.49 152.25 47.49
N MET A 726 43.11 152.99 48.42
CA MET A 726 43.13 152.59 49.84
C MET A 726 41.74 152.67 50.49
N GLU A 727 41.01 153.79 50.35
CA GLU A 727 39.66 153.91 50.93
C GLU A 727 38.63 153.05 50.17
N ARG A 728 38.82 152.79 48.87
CA ARG A 728 37.99 151.84 48.14
C ARG A 728 38.32 150.38 48.47
N ALA A 729 39.57 149.98 48.73
CA ALA A 729 39.95 148.57 48.87
C ALA A 729 39.08 147.80 49.89
N ILE A 730 38.84 148.38 51.07
CA ILE A 730 38.08 147.73 52.14
C ILE A 730 36.57 147.69 51.84
N HIS A 731 35.98 148.77 51.35
CA HIS A 731 34.56 148.77 50.96
C HIS A 731 34.29 147.98 49.66
N LYS A 732 35.29 147.84 48.78
CA LYS A 732 35.24 147.04 47.54
C LYS A 732 35.41 145.55 47.82
N ARG A 733 36.19 145.17 48.84
CA ARG A 733 36.27 143.80 49.37
C ARG A 733 34.89 143.30 49.87
N ASP A 734 34.14 144.16 50.56
CA ASP A 734 32.74 143.90 50.95
C ASP A 734 31.80 143.82 49.73
N ALA A 735 31.84 144.84 48.86
CA ALA A 735 30.92 144.96 47.74
C ALA A 735 31.07 143.82 46.71
N ILE A 736 32.30 143.35 46.46
CA ILE A 736 32.58 142.22 45.56
C ILE A 736 32.08 140.88 46.14
N ALA A 737 32.02 140.74 47.47
CA ALA A 737 31.50 139.53 48.11
C ALA A 737 29.96 139.42 48.02
N MET A 738 29.24 140.55 48.16
CA MET A 738 27.77 140.54 48.38
C MET A 738 26.91 140.99 47.20
N ARG A 739 27.49 141.47 46.09
CA ARG A 739 26.85 141.57 44.76
C ARG A 739 27.91 141.35 43.68
N GLY A 740 27.80 140.40 42.75
CA GLY A 740 26.69 139.55 42.30
C GLY A 740 26.96 139.28 40.81
N ARG A 741 26.99 138.06 40.27
CA ARG A 741 26.10 136.91 40.51
C ARG A 741 24.62 137.25 40.28
N GLY A 742 24.35 137.86 39.12
CA GLY A 742 23.09 137.75 38.38
C GLY A 742 22.10 138.91 38.48
N LYS A 743 21.61 139.33 37.30
CA LYS A 743 20.27 139.86 36.91
C LYS A 743 20.42 140.62 35.57
N LYS A 744 19.43 140.69 34.67
CA LYS A 744 17.98 140.34 34.66
C LYS A 744 17.60 139.99 33.19
N ASP A 745 16.40 139.58 32.75
CA ASP A 745 15.00 139.59 33.23
C ASP A 745 14.23 138.42 32.51
N THR A 746 12.96 138.02 32.71
CA THR A 746 11.78 138.54 33.46
C THR A 746 10.83 137.37 33.88
N ASP A 747 9.86 137.64 34.76
CA ASP A 747 8.89 136.65 35.31
C ASP A 747 7.62 136.39 34.44
N VAL A 748 6.85 135.33 34.76
CA VAL A 748 5.61 134.90 34.07
C VAL A 748 4.48 134.56 35.06
N THR A 749 3.21 134.79 34.70
CA THR A 749 2.04 134.81 35.61
C THR A 749 1.08 133.60 35.52
N GLN A 750 0.08 133.62 36.41
CA GLN A 750 -0.84 132.55 36.82
C GLN A 750 -1.62 131.83 35.69
N ALA A 751 -1.84 132.46 34.54
CA ALA A 751 -2.60 131.87 33.42
C ALA A 751 -1.95 130.60 32.84
N SER A 752 -0.63 130.44 32.99
CA SER A 752 0.12 129.28 32.48
C SER A 752 -0.12 127.97 33.25
N LEU A 753 -0.68 128.03 34.46
CA LEU A 753 -0.95 126.83 35.27
C LEU A 753 -2.18 126.06 34.77
N LEU A 754 -3.26 126.75 34.40
CA LEU A 754 -4.50 126.11 33.93
C LEU A 754 -4.31 125.35 32.61
N THR A 755 -3.53 125.90 31.68
CA THR A 755 -3.15 125.20 30.43
C THR A 755 -2.21 124.02 30.68
N LYS A 756 -1.36 124.07 31.72
CA LYS A 756 -0.56 122.91 32.16
C LYS A 756 -1.41 121.79 32.75
N VAL A 757 -2.44 122.09 33.55
CA VAL A 757 -3.37 121.07 34.07
C VAL A 757 -4.15 120.38 32.93
N ALA A 758 -4.68 121.15 31.98
CA ALA A 758 -5.41 120.60 30.83
C ALA A 758 -4.55 119.69 29.93
N THR A 759 -3.29 120.08 29.68
CA THR A 759 -2.35 119.26 28.92
C THR A 759 -1.89 118.01 29.67
N LEU A 760 -1.77 118.06 31.01
CA LEU A 760 -1.49 116.88 31.84
C LEU A 760 -2.65 115.87 31.86
N GLN A 761 -3.91 116.33 31.94
CA GLN A 761 -5.07 115.43 31.87
C GLN A 761 -5.15 114.68 30.53
N ASN A 762 -4.86 115.35 29.40
CA ASN A 762 -4.79 114.69 28.10
C ASN A 762 -3.59 113.74 27.97
N LYS A 763 -2.44 114.04 28.60
CA LYS A 763 -1.31 113.10 28.67
C LYS A 763 -1.67 111.84 29.46
N CYS A 764 -2.36 111.96 30.60
CA CYS A 764 -2.79 110.79 31.38
C CYS A 764 -3.79 109.91 30.60
N ARG A 765 -4.70 110.51 29.82
CA ARG A 765 -5.64 109.76 28.96
C ARG A 765 -4.97 109.08 27.76
N LYS A 766 -3.89 109.65 27.21
CA LYS A 766 -3.05 108.95 26.21
C LYS A 766 -2.30 107.79 26.85
N ALA A 767 -1.57 108.07 27.94
CA ALA A 767 -0.79 107.07 28.68
C ALA A 767 -1.64 105.84 29.04
N ALA A 768 -2.82 106.01 29.63
CA ALA A 768 -3.68 104.88 29.99
C ALA A 768 -4.17 104.04 28.78
N LYS A 769 -4.37 104.67 27.61
CA LYS A 769 -4.68 103.95 26.36
C LYS A 769 -3.45 103.20 25.82
N GLU A 770 -2.28 103.81 25.93
CA GLU A 770 -0.99 103.24 25.54
C GLU A 770 -0.64 102.05 26.46
N THR A 771 -0.83 102.15 27.78
CA THR A 771 -0.68 101.01 28.72
C THR A 771 -1.63 99.86 28.39
N SER A 772 -2.92 100.12 28.14
CA SER A 772 -3.89 99.08 27.78
C SER A 772 -3.63 98.42 26.42
N ALA A 773 -2.93 99.11 25.51
CA ALA A 773 -2.45 98.54 24.25
C ALA A 773 -1.20 97.66 24.47
N LEU A 774 -0.23 98.17 25.25
CA LEU A 774 0.99 97.44 25.61
C LEU A 774 0.68 96.18 26.43
N GLU A 775 -0.24 96.22 27.39
CA GLU A 775 -0.62 95.08 28.23
C GLU A 775 -1.26 93.94 27.41
N ARG A 776 -2.04 94.28 26.37
CA ARG A 776 -2.55 93.30 25.39
C ARG A 776 -1.45 92.79 24.46
N ALA A 777 -0.55 93.66 23.99
CA ALA A 777 0.60 93.25 23.19
C ALA A 777 1.55 92.32 23.97
N ILE A 778 1.72 92.54 25.28
CA ILE A 778 2.50 91.69 26.18
C ILE A 778 1.83 90.32 26.34
N LYS A 779 0.51 90.26 26.61
CA LYS A 779 -0.21 88.97 26.66
C LYS A 779 -0.15 88.21 25.33
N GLN A 780 -0.31 88.90 24.21
CA GLN A 780 -0.22 88.28 22.88
C GLN A 780 1.20 87.78 22.59
N ARG A 781 2.24 88.55 22.96
CA ARG A 781 3.65 88.10 22.86
C ARG A 781 4.00 86.98 23.83
N SER A 782 3.36 86.89 25.01
CA SER A 782 3.57 85.78 25.94
C SER A 782 3.12 84.45 25.33
N ILE A 783 1.90 84.41 24.80
CA ILE A 783 1.34 83.22 24.13
C ILE A 783 2.17 82.88 22.89
N GLN A 784 2.52 83.88 22.07
CA GLN A 784 3.42 83.67 20.92
C GLN A 784 4.82 83.20 21.32
N SER A 785 5.32 83.59 22.50
CA SER A 785 6.61 83.09 23.01
C SER A 785 6.51 81.64 23.48
N GLU A 786 5.40 81.25 24.12
CA GLU A 786 5.13 79.86 24.54
C GLU A 786 4.98 78.95 23.30
N ASP A 787 4.17 79.36 22.32
CA ASP A 787 4.03 78.68 21.03
C ASP A 787 5.38 78.56 20.31
N VAL A 788 6.18 79.64 20.24
CA VAL A 788 7.51 79.61 19.62
C VAL A 788 8.46 78.69 20.38
N THR A 789 8.45 78.65 21.73
CA THR A 789 9.28 77.69 22.47
C THR A 789 8.89 76.24 22.20
N PHE A 790 7.60 75.93 22.11
CA PHE A 790 7.13 74.58 21.76
C PHE A 790 7.52 74.19 20.32
N HIS A 791 7.40 75.12 19.37
CA HIS A 791 7.89 74.91 18.00
C HIS A 791 9.42 74.77 17.95
N MET A 792 10.16 75.49 18.80
CA MET A 792 11.62 75.43 18.88
C MET A 792 12.11 74.10 19.49
N GLU A 793 11.42 73.56 20.49
CA GLU A 793 11.68 72.19 20.99
C GLU A 793 11.39 71.13 19.90
N LYS A 794 10.25 71.26 19.20
CA LYS A 794 9.89 70.35 18.11
C LYS A 794 10.90 70.42 16.96
N ILE A 795 11.28 71.63 16.52
CA ILE A 795 12.29 71.84 15.48
C ILE A 795 13.66 71.34 15.96
N SER A 796 14.01 71.46 17.24
CA SER A 796 15.25 70.89 17.79
C SER A 796 15.25 69.35 17.73
N GLN A 797 14.13 68.69 18.01
CA GLN A 797 13.99 67.24 17.80
C GLN A 797 14.06 66.85 16.31
N GLU A 798 13.39 67.60 15.43
CA GLU A 798 13.40 67.35 13.98
C GLU A 798 14.79 67.61 13.34
N LEU A 799 15.53 68.60 13.84
CA LEU A 799 16.92 68.90 13.48
C LEU A 799 17.83 67.73 13.87
N LYS A 800 17.72 67.25 15.12
CA LYS A 800 18.50 66.11 15.62
C LYS A 800 18.29 64.84 14.78
N GLN A 801 17.04 64.58 14.36
CA GLN A 801 16.74 63.50 13.40
C GLN A 801 17.29 63.74 11.97
N GLN A 802 17.50 64.99 11.55
CA GLN A 802 18.17 65.27 10.27
C GLN A 802 19.70 65.16 10.41
N GLU A 803 20.28 65.54 11.54
CA GLU A 803 21.71 65.36 11.84
C GLU A 803 22.09 63.87 11.88
N GLU A 804 21.27 63.02 12.51
CA GLU A 804 21.42 61.55 12.48
C GLU A 804 21.34 60.99 11.04
N ARG A 805 20.45 61.53 10.20
CA ARG A 805 20.35 61.15 8.77
C ARG A 805 21.53 61.64 7.95
N ALA A 806 22.01 62.86 8.20
CA ALA A 806 23.17 63.43 7.53
C ALA A 806 24.44 62.66 7.87
N ALA A 807 24.66 62.33 9.15
CA ALA A 807 25.75 61.45 9.58
C ALA A 807 25.69 60.07 8.89
N ASN A 808 24.50 59.46 8.81
CA ASN A 808 24.34 58.16 8.13
C ASN A 808 24.50 58.23 6.60
N LEU A 809 24.23 59.37 5.97
CA LEU A 809 24.53 59.61 4.55
C LEU A 809 26.03 59.84 4.31
N GLN A 810 26.70 60.64 5.14
CA GLN A 810 28.15 60.86 5.09
C GLN A 810 28.91 59.53 5.20
N ARG A 811 28.53 58.72 6.19
CA ARG A 811 28.95 57.32 6.40
C ARG A 811 28.72 56.38 5.22
N THR A 812 27.73 56.65 4.39
CA THR A 812 27.44 55.84 3.19
C THR A 812 28.32 56.27 2.02
N ILE A 813 28.60 57.56 1.90
CA ILE A 813 29.48 58.15 0.87
C ILE A 813 30.95 57.80 1.13
N ASN A 814 31.42 57.93 2.37
CA ASN A 814 32.82 57.66 2.75
C ASN A 814 33.24 56.22 2.37
N GLN A 815 32.39 55.22 2.58
CA GLN A 815 32.72 53.86 2.15
C GLN A 815 32.61 53.62 0.65
N ALA A 816 31.65 54.24 -0.04
CA ALA A 816 31.58 54.13 -1.51
C ALA A 816 32.85 54.66 -2.19
N LEU A 817 33.55 55.62 -1.57
CA LEU A 817 34.88 56.08 -1.98
C LEU A 817 35.98 55.06 -1.59
N TYR A 818 35.94 54.50 -0.38
CA TYR A 818 36.90 53.49 0.07
C TYR A 818 36.86 52.19 -0.78
N ASP A 819 35.67 51.63 -1.02
CA ASP A 819 35.49 50.43 -1.85
C ASP A 819 35.99 50.64 -3.28
N LYS A 820 35.77 51.83 -3.85
CA LYS A 820 36.29 52.22 -5.16
C LYS A 820 37.81 52.21 -5.18
N GLN A 821 38.47 52.81 -4.19
CA GLN A 821 39.94 52.84 -4.10
C GLN A 821 40.51 51.42 -3.97
N ARG A 822 39.94 50.63 -3.07
CA ARG A 822 40.33 49.23 -2.82
C ARG A 822 40.19 48.33 -4.05
N CYS A 823 39.19 48.57 -4.91
CA CYS A 823 39.07 47.85 -6.19
C CYS A 823 40.22 48.18 -7.16
N ILE A 824 40.66 49.44 -7.21
CA ILE A 824 41.77 49.89 -8.08
C ILE A 824 43.10 49.25 -7.63
N ASP A 825 43.40 49.30 -6.33
CA ASP A 825 44.65 48.74 -5.79
C ASP A 825 44.73 47.21 -5.91
N ASN A 826 43.59 46.52 -5.80
CA ASN A 826 43.46 45.07 -6.00
C ASN A 826 43.76 44.67 -7.47
N GLU A 827 43.22 45.40 -8.44
CA GLU A 827 43.51 45.17 -9.86
C GLU A 827 44.99 45.41 -10.18
N ALA A 828 45.58 46.48 -9.62
CA ALA A 828 47.02 46.73 -9.71
C ALA A 828 47.88 45.65 -9.01
N ARG A 829 47.34 44.92 -8.01
CA ARG A 829 47.99 43.77 -7.36
C ARG A 829 47.94 42.54 -8.27
N LYS A 830 46.78 42.26 -8.89
CA LYS A 830 46.56 41.14 -9.83
C LYS A 830 47.43 41.25 -11.09
N GLN A 831 47.53 42.43 -11.69
CA GLN A 831 48.41 42.64 -12.86
C GLN A 831 49.90 42.48 -12.54
N ARG A 832 50.34 42.82 -11.32
CA ARG A 832 51.72 42.54 -10.85
C ARG A 832 51.96 41.05 -10.61
N LEU A 833 50.96 40.33 -10.08
CA LEU A 833 51.03 38.89 -9.87
C LEU A 833 51.07 38.11 -11.20
N LEU A 834 50.25 38.51 -12.18
CA LEU A 834 50.19 37.88 -13.51
C LEU A 834 51.55 37.95 -14.23
N LYS A 835 52.22 39.11 -14.22
CA LYS A 835 53.59 39.28 -14.71
C LYS A 835 54.63 38.39 -14.02
N ARG A 836 54.41 38.04 -12.74
CA ARG A 836 55.30 37.11 -12.01
C ARG A 836 55.07 35.65 -12.43
N TRP A 837 53.83 35.26 -12.72
CA TRP A 837 53.52 33.94 -13.28
C TRP A 837 54.05 33.78 -14.70
N GLU A 838 53.97 34.82 -15.53
CA GLU A 838 54.61 34.87 -16.86
C GLU A 838 56.14 34.71 -16.78
N TYR A 839 56.79 35.32 -15.78
CA TYR A 839 58.23 35.16 -15.58
C TYR A 839 58.63 33.73 -15.16
N ILE A 840 57.80 33.09 -14.32
CA ILE A 840 58.01 31.70 -13.87
C ILE A 840 57.74 30.70 -14.99
N SER A 841 56.73 30.91 -15.84
CA SER A 841 56.45 30.04 -16.99
C SER A 841 57.52 30.11 -18.08
N MET A 842 58.30 31.19 -18.14
CA MET A 842 59.54 31.29 -18.92
C MET A 842 60.74 30.56 -18.28
N GLY A 843 60.54 29.75 -17.23
CA GLY A 843 61.54 28.86 -16.65
C GLY A 843 62.60 29.55 -15.78
N LYS A 844 62.33 30.78 -15.29
CA LYS A 844 63.28 31.54 -14.46
C LYS A 844 62.67 31.86 -13.09
N GLY A 845 63.36 31.44 -12.03
CA GLY A 845 62.98 31.75 -10.65
C GLY A 845 62.24 30.65 -9.88
N PHE A 846 62.31 29.39 -10.31
CA PHE A 846 61.87 28.23 -9.54
C PHE A 846 63.01 27.21 -9.41
N ASP A 847 63.46 26.96 -8.18
CA ASP A 847 64.45 25.93 -7.84
C ASP A 847 63.74 24.79 -7.09
N PRO A 848 63.55 23.61 -7.71
CA PRO A 848 62.88 22.48 -7.07
C PRO A 848 63.61 21.90 -5.84
N THR A 849 64.86 22.31 -5.62
CA THR A 849 65.79 21.67 -4.67
C THR A 849 65.84 22.35 -3.29
N ASN A 850 65.00 23.36 -3.04
CA ASN A 850 65.07 24.23 -1.85
C ASN A 850 63.72 24.46 -1.13
N GLU A 851 62.80 23.49 -1.12
CA GLU A 851 61.49 23.60 -0.43
C GLU A 851 61.58 24.11 1.02
N GLY A 852 62.61 23.69 1.78
CA GLY A 852 62.83 24.16 3.15
C GLY A 852 63.05 25.68 3.27
N LYS A 853 63.62 26.33 2.25
CA LYS A 853 63.81 27.80 2.25
C LYS A 853 62.55 28.54 1.81
N THR A 854 61.86 28.05 0.79
CA THR A 854 60.60 28.68 0.34
C THR A 854 59.50 28.56 1.39
N LEU A 855 59.48 27.45 2.16
CA LEU A 855 58.66 27.34 3.37
C LEU A 855 59.09 28.36 4.45
N GLN A 856 60.39 28.50 4.76
CA GLN A 856 60.84 29.51 5.73
C GLN A 856 60.53 30.96 5.31
N GLU A 857 60.60 31.28 4.02
CA GLU A 857 60.23 32.61 3.50
C GLU A 857 58.71 32.84 3.50
N ARG A 858 57.92 31.81 3.19
CA ARG A 858 56.46 31.84 3.36
C ARG A 858 56.08 32.05 4.83
N ASP A 859 56.70 31.32 5.73
CA ASP A 859 56.35 31.35 7.15
C ASP A 859 56.82 32.65 7.81
N LYS A 860 57.97 33.21 7.41
CA LYS A 860 58.36 34.60 7.74
C LYS A 860 57.36 35.64 7.23
N THR A 861 56.91 35.55 5.98
CA THR A 861 55.94 36.53 5.44
C THR A 861 54.54 36.39 6.06
N ILE A 862 54.17 35.19 6.52
CA ILE A 862 52.99 34.96 7.37
C ILE A 862 53.18 35.55 8.77
N ASP A 863 54.35 35.39 9.39
CA ASP A 863 54.68 35.99 10.69
C ASP A 863 54.73 37.53 10.62
N ASP A 864 55.31 38.11 9.57
CA ASP A 864 55.40 39.56 9.42
C ASP A 864 54.04 40.19 9.10
N THR A 865 53.18 39.53 8.31
CA THR A 865 51.77 39.92 8.17
C THR A 865 50.91 39.61 9.40
N ARG A 866 51.38 38.80 10.36
CA ARG A 866 50.77 38.69 11.69
C ARG A 866 51.17 39.88 12.57
N LYS A 867 52.47 40.19 12.67
CA LYS A 867 53.01 41.35 13.39
C LYS A 867 52.38 42.67 12.94
N ILE A 868 52.23 42.88 11.63
CA ILE A 868 51.59 44.09 11.09
C ILE A 868 50.12 44.19 11.54
N ARG A 869 49.38 43.07 11.61
CA ARG A 869 48.01 43.06 12.16
C ARG A 869 48.00 43.29 13.66
N GLU A 870 48.90 42.68 14.44
CA GLU A 870 49.06 42.92 15.87
C GLU A 870 49.40 44.40 16.18
N LEU A 871 50.16 45.06 15.29
CA LEU A 871 50.50 46.49 15.36
C LEU A 871 49.31 47.40 15.00
N ILE A 872 48.50 47.04 13.98
CA ILE A 872 47.26 47.76 13.66
C ILE A 872 46.22 47.57 14.79
N GLN A 873 46.10 46.36 15.34
CA GLN A 873 45.22 46.04 16.47
C GLN A 873 45.58 46.90 17.69
N THR A 874 46.87 46.96 18.06
CA THR A 874 47.32 47.81 19.18
C THR A 874 47.16 49.29 18.90
N LEU A 875 47.25 49.76 17.64
CA LEU A 875 46.93 51.14 17.28
C LEU A 875 45.44 51.46 17.38
N GLN A 876 44.54 50.51 17.05
CA GLN A 876 43.09 50.64 17.24
C GLN A 876 42.72 50.69 18.73
N ASP A 877 43.31 49.82 19.53
CA ASP A 877 43.06 49.74 20.97
C ASP A 877 43.61 50.99 21.70
N GLN A 878 44.69 51.61 21.19
CA GLN A 878 45.24 52.88 21.70
C GLN A 878 44.49 54.12 21.21
N ASN A 879 43.90 54.10 20.01
CA ASN A 879 43.23 55.27 19.42
C ASN A 879 41.81 54.91 18.96
N PRO A 880 40.84 54.78 19.89
CA PRO A 880 39.50 54.31 19.56
C PRO A 880 38.73 55.20 18.57
N HIS A 881 39.14 56.46 18.38
CA HIS A 881 38.50 57.46 17.51
C HIS A 881 39.00 57.46 16.06
N LEU A 882 39.80 56.47 15.65
CA LEU A 882 40.32 56.31 14.29
C LEU A 882 40.07 54.88 13.75
N LYS A 883 39.14 54.13 14.35
CA LYS A 883 39.02 52.70 14.11
C LYS A 883 38.50 52.38 12.70
N GLU A 884 37.75 53.27 12.04
CA GLU A 884 37.39 53.18 10.62
C GLU A 884 38.65 53.15 9.77
N VAL A 885 39.51 54.14 10.00
CA VAL A 885 40.66 54.41 9.14
C VAL A 885 41.68 53.30 9.34
N LEU A 886 41.83 52.81 10.57
CA LEU A 886 42.69 51.68 10.89
C LEU A 886 42.10 50.33 10.43
N THR A 887 40.79 50.07 10.53
CA THR A 887 40.18 48.81 10.02
C THR A 887 40.09 48.81 8.49
N ARG A 888 39.74 49.92 7.84
CA ARG A 888 39.89 50.14 6.39
C ARG A 888 41.33 49.86 5.95
N VAL A 889 42.34 50.36 6.68
CA VAL A 889 43.75 50.09 6.37
C VAL A 889 44.13 48.61 6.61
N ALA A 890 43.59 47.95 7.64
CA ALA A 890 43.76 46.51 7.84
C ALA A 890 43.23 45.69 6.63
N MET A 891 42.07 46.07 6.09
CA MET A 891 41.45 45.46 4.91
C MET A 891 42.22 45.68 3.59
N LEU A 892 43.25 46.53 3.57
CA LEU A 892 44.19 46.68 2.44
C LEU A 892 45.42 45.74 2.58
N ALA A 893 45.75 45.31 3.79
CA ALA A 893 46.81 44.31 4.03
C ALA A 893 46.35 42.91 3.57
N ASP A 894 45.09 42.56 3.84
CA ASP A 894 44.45 41.32 3.40
C ASP A 894 44.57 41.11 1.87
N PRO A 895 44.98 39.92 1.41
CA PRO A 895 44.90 39.55 0.00
C PRO A 895 43.47 39.11 -0.39
N MET A 896 43.08 39.48 -1.61
CA MET A 896 41.77 39.25 -2.25
C MET A 896 41.88 38.25 -3.41
#